data_AF-A0A5B8L5E0-F1
#
_entry.id   AF-A0A5B8L5E0-F1
#
_cell.length_a   1.000
_cell.length_b   1.000
_cell.length_c   1.000
_cell.angle_alpha   90.00
_cell.angle_beta   90.00
_cell.angle_gamma   90.00
#
_symmetry.space_group_name_H-M   'P 1'
#
loop_
_entity.id
_entity.type
_entity.pdbx_description
1 polymer ?
#
loop_
_entity_poly.entity_id
_entity_poly.type
_entity_poly.pdbx_seq_one_letter_code
_entity_poly.pdbx_strand_id
1 'polypeptide(L)'
;MAKDELDILRKARVPAPSEEARERAVLAALSVFDENFSSRPQGSAAQQRQSSGTRNFWSRIMNHKLLSSSAIASLLVLPVAGYTTFYLLNEQPLGPGLGGGVLSTGAGGEGSAESDGAGEVKRELALESAPRPEPKRQQEAEEPAADMAVSQPAAPIGQLTKHRDMRGADGFNAPRIAASPPPATGVMPPDLMPVPEENRDRLEVFDTNPVKSALESPVSTFSIDVDTASYAFVRSSLKRGVLPQADTVRVEEMVNYFPYDWQGPENAETPFNSTITVMPTPWNDHTKLMHVAIKGYDVAPAENPKSNLVFLVDTSGSMNQPDKLPLLKSAFRLLVERMGADDTISIVAYAGSAGTVLEPTKGSEKAKILAALDKLGAGGSTAGEAGLRQAYRLAEESFVEGGVNRVMLATDGDFNVGQTSDEDLKRLIESKRESGVFLSVFGFGRGNYNDQMMQTIAQNGNGTAAYIDTLAEAEKTLVQEASSTLFPIAKDVKIQVEFNPEAVAEYRLIGYETRALKREDFNNDRVDAGDIGSGHSVTAIYEITPKGSPAQVIDDLRYGEAKTDNAAGIAHADEYAFVKIRYKLPDEDVSKLIETPVTAAEEIASFGQASDDQRFSVAVAAFGQKLRDTDQTAGLDYERIMEIATAARGADPFGYRAEFLQLVRLASALDASKR
;
A
#
# COMPACT_ATOMS: atom_id res chain seq x y z
N MET A 1 -41.19 34.02 -42.21
CA MET A 1 -39.87 34.37 -41.67
C MET A 1 -40.02 34.73 -40.20
N ALA A 2 -40.10 33.72 -39.34
CA ALA A 2 -40.12 33.89 -37.89
C ALA A 2 -38.67 33.92 -37.43
N LYS A 3 -38.23 35.06 -36.87
CA LYS A 3 -36.90 35.19 -36.28
C LYS A 3 -36.90 34.48 -34.92
N ASP A 4 -35.83 33.73 -34.74
CA ASP A 4 -35.55 32.79 -33.66
C ASP A 4 -35.45 33.49 -32.28
N GLU A 5 -36.52 33.43 -31.49
CA GLU A 5 -36.59 33.99 -30.13
C GLU A 5 -35.65 33.26 -29.16
N LEU A 6 -35.27 32.01 -29.45
CA LEU A 6 -34.34 31.21 -28.64
C LEU A 6 -32.90 31.74 -28.71
N ASP A 7 -32.51 32.30 -29.86
CA ASP A 7 -31.14 32.80 -30.05
C ASP A 7 -30.91 34.14 -29.31
N ILE A 8 -31.99 34.87 -28.98
CA ILE A 8 -31.98 36.07 -28.14
C ILE A 8 -31.82 35.69 -26.66
N LEU A 9 -32.49 34.61 -26.21
CA LEU A 9 -32.40 34.13 -24.82
C LEU A 9 -31.02 33.54 -24.51
N ARG A 10 -30.36 32.88 -25.46
CA ARG A 10 -29.00 32.35 -25.30
C ARG A 10 -27.92 33.42 -25.12
N LYS A 11 -28.15 34.64 -25.64
CA LYS A 11 -27.18 35.74 -25.63
C LYS A 11 -27.48 36.79 -24.54
N ALA A 12 -28.58 36.64 -23.80
CA ALA A 12 -28.94 37.53 -22.71
C ALA A 12 -28.09 37.25 -21.46
N ARG A 13 -27.39 38.26 -20.95
CA ARG A 13 -26.72 38.19 -19.64
C ARG A 13 -27.79 38.09 -18.54
N VAL A 14 -27.70 37.05 -17.72
CA VAL A 14 -28.53 36.88 -16.52
C VAL A 14 -28.27 38.07 -15.58
N PRO A 15 -29.29 38.84 -15.17
CA PRO A 15 -29.10 39.93 -14.23
C PRO A 15 -28.64 39.38 -12.87
N ALA A 16 -27.75 40.11 -12.20
CA ALA A 16 -27.35 39.76 -10.84
C ALA A 16 -28.58 39.73 -9.92
N PRO A 17 -28.68 38.74 -8.99
CA PRO A 17 -29.81 38.65 -8.09
C PRO A 17 -29.90 39.91 -7.23
N SER A 18 -31.11 40.44 -7.06
CA SER A 18 -31.35 41.58 -6.17
C SER A 18 -30.97 41.21 -4.73
N GLU A 19 -30.58 42.20 -3.92
CA GLU A 19 -30.27 41.96 -2.49
C GLU A 19 -31.44 41.27 -1.78
N GLU A 20 -32.68 41.63 -2.09
CA GLU A 20 -33.89 41.00 -1.55
C GLU A 20 -34.02 39.51 -1.93
N ALA A 21 -33.50 39.07 -3.08
CA ALA A 21 -33.48 37.66 -3.45
C ALA A 21 -32.40 36.89 -2.69
N ARG A 22 -31.24 37.52 -2.44
CA ARG A 22 -30.18 36.96 -1.58
C ARG A 22 -30.64 36.82 -0.14
N GLU A 23 -31.27 37.84 0.43
CA GLU A 23 -31.76 37.79 1.80
C GLU A 23 -32.81 36.69 2.00
N ARG A 24 -33.74 36.53 1.05
CA ARG A 24 -34.72 35.43 1.09
C ARG A 24 -34.08 34.05 0.99
N ALA A 25 -33.06 33.90 0.15
CA ALA A 25 -32.32 32.64 0.03
C ALA A 25 -31.56 32.29 1.31
N VAL A 26 -30.93 33.28 1.97
CA VAL A 26 -30.22 33.10 3.23
C VAL A 26 -31.18 32.77 4.37
N LEU A 27 -32.32 33.46 4.45
CA LEU A 27 -33.35 33.16 5.45
C LEU A 27 -33.97 31.76 5.26
N ALA A 28 -34.20 31.35 4.01
CA ALA A 28 -34.66 30.00 3.70
C ALA A 28 -33.61 28.95 4.13
N ALA A 29 -32.33 29.19 3.83
CA ALA A 29 -31.24 28.29 4.24
C ALA A 29 -31.10 28.17 5.76
N LEU A 30 -31.25 29.29 6.49
CA LEU A 30 -31.22 29.29 7.96
C LEU A 30 -32.42 28.55 8.57
N SER A 31 -33.61 28.67 7.98
CA SER A 31 -34.79 27.92 8.44
C SER A 31 -34.64 26.41 8.28
N VAL A 32 -34.05 25.96 7.16
CA VAL A 32 -33.76 24.54 6.90
C VAL A 32 -32.64 24.01 7.81
N PHE A 33 -31.67 24.87 8.17
CA PHE A 33 -30.63 24.52 9.11
C PHE A 33 -31.19 24.30 10.53
N ASP A 34 -32.04 25.20 11.01
CA ASP A 34 -32.67 25.06 12.34
C ASP A 34 -33.61 23.84 12.40
N GLU A 35 -34.32 23.50 11.32
CA GLU A 35 -35.14 22.27 11.28
C GLU A 35 -34.30 20.98 11.33
N ASN A 36 -33.15 20.94 10.66
CA ASN A 36 -32.32 19.73 10.58
C ASN A 36 -31.36 19.54 11.77
N PHE A 37 -31.03 20.61 12.49
CA PHE A 37 -30.03 20.57 13.56
C PHE A 37 -30.57 20.90 14.96
N SER A 38 -31.88 21.12 15.13
CA SER A 38 -32.51 21.34 16.45
C SER A 38 -32.86 20.04 17.19
N SER A 39 -31.89 19.15 17.41
CA SER A 39 -32.00 18.14 18.47
C SER A 39 -31.13 18.53 19.67
N ARG A 40 -31.80 18.87 20.77
CA ARG A 40 -31.20 19.19 22.07
C ARG A 40 -30.37 17.99 22.57
N PRO A 41 -29.12 18.18 23.03
CA PRO A 41 -28.35 17.08 23.60
C PRO A 41 -28.95 16.63 24.94
N GLN A 42 -29.30 15.35 25.04
CA GLN A 42 -29.60 14.68 26.30
C GLN A 42 -28.33 14.61 27.16
N GLY A 43 -28.43 15.05 28.41
CA GLY A 43 -27.32 15.13 29.35
C GLY A 43 -26.77 13.76 29.75
N SER A 44 -25.44 13.65 29.76
CA SER A 44 -24.70 12.61 30.46
C SER A 44 -24.08 13.21 31.73
N ALA A 45 -24.28 12.53 32.86
CA ALA A 45 -23.87 12.94 34.19
C ALA A 45 -22.36 13.15 34.33
N ALA A 46 -22.00 14.11 35.17
CA ALA A 46 -20.64 14.55 35.45
C ALA A 46 -19.79 13.46 36.11
N GLN A 47 -18.62 13.18 35.54
CA GLN A 47 -17.52 12.53 36.27
C GLN A 47 -16.27 13.41 36.17
N GLN A 48 -15.85 13.84 37.35
CA GLN A 48 -14.84 14.85 37.64
C GLN A 48 -13.44 14.35 37.22
N ARG A 49 -12.79 15.01 36.25
CA ARG A 49 -11.36 14.83 35.98
C ARG A 49 -10.58 16.11 36.30
N GLN A 50 -9.56 15.94 37.15
CA GLN A 50 -8.66 16.95 37.66
C GLN A 50 -7.64 17.38 36.60
N SER A 51 -7.60 18.67 36.25
CA SER A 51 -6.38 19.43 35.91
C SER A 51 -6.73 20.88 35.56
N SER A 52 -7.00 21.72 36.57
CA SER A 52 -7.26 23.17 36.40
C SER A 52 -6.11 24.05 36.94
N GLY A 53 -4.88 23.52 37.00
CA GLY A 53 -3.72 24.25 37.53
C GLY A 53 -2.98 25.14 36.52
N THR A 54 -3.07 24.87 35.22
CA THR A 54 -2.17 25.48 34.21
C THR A 54 -2.78 26.62 33.37
N ARG A 55 -4.10 26.83 33.41
CA ARG A 55 -4.76 27.95 32.70
C ARG A 55 -4.74 29.28 33.46
N ASN A 56 -4.65 29.28 34.79
CA ASN A 56 -4.70 30.51 35.60
C ASN A 56 -3.37 31.27 35.67
N PHE A 57 -2.26 30.65 35.27
CA PHE A 57 -0.95 31.31 35.22
C PHE A 57 -0.81 32.18 33.95
N TRP A 58 -1.27 31.66 32.81
CA TRP A 58 -1.14 32.33 31.51
C TRP A 58 -2.11 33.51 31.31
N SER A 59 -3.30 33.47 31.91
CA SER A 59 -4.26 34.60 31.84
C SER A 59 -3.86 35.81 32.68
N ARG A 60 -2.97 35.63 33.68
CA ARG A 60 -2.47 36.73 34.53
C ARG A 60 -1.26 37.46 33.93
N ILE A 61 -0.51 36.82 33.04
CA ILE A 61 0.68 37.42 32.42
C ILE A 61 0.30 38.26 31.20
N MET A 62 -0.81 37.96 30.51
CA MET A 62 -1.22 38.71 29.31
C MET A 62 -2.07 39.97 29.58
N ASN A 63 -2.39 40.31 30.84
CA ASN A 63 -3.30 41.40 31.15
C ASN A 63 -2.67 42.65 31.80
N HIS A 64 -1.34 42.82 31.75
CA HIS A 64 -0.71 44.10 32.06
C HIS A 64 -0.03 44.72 30.85
N LYS A 65 -0.67 45.77 30.31
CA LYS A 65 -0.05 46.75 29.41
C LYS A 65 0.98 47.57 30.20
N LEU A 66 2.26 47.47 29.88
CA LEU A 66 3.27 48.49 30.20
C LEU A 66 4.17 48.73 28.99
N LEU A 67 4.29 50.01 28.68
CA LEU A 67 5.11 50.64 27.65
C LEU A 67 6.58 50.70 28.09
N SER A 68 7.45 50.84 27.08
CA SER A 68 8.80 51.43 27.12
C SER A 68 10.03 50.56 27.50
N SER A 69 10.97 50.55 26.54
CA SER A 69 12.45 50.55 26.65
C SER A 69 13.20 49.54 27.53
N SER A 70 14.10 48.80 26.85
CA SER A 70 15.38 48.22 27.30
C SER A 70 15.38 47.10 28.35
N ALA A 71 16.18 46.07 28.04
CA ALA A 71 16.75 45.04 28.92
C ALA A 71 16.00 43.69 29.05
N ILE A 72 16.33 42.73 28.18
CA ILE A 72 16.53 41.31 28.57
C ILE A 72 17.67 40.73 27.71
N ALA A 73 18.91 40.88 28.20
CA ALA A 73 20.13 40.26 27.66
C ALA A 73 20.70 39.23 28.66
N SER A 74 19.85 38.59 29.47
CA SER A 74 20.28 37.80 30.64
C SER A 74 19.67 36.40 30.74
N LEU A 75 19.03 35.88 29.68
CA LEU A 75 18.40 34.54 29.69
C LEU A 75 19.16 33.45 28.90
N LEU A 76 20.46 33.64 28.65
CA LEU A 76 21.32 32.64 27.96
C LEU A 76 22.41 32.02 28.84
N VAL A 77 22.47 32.32 30.14
CA VAL A 77 23.58 31.86 31.00
C VAL A 77 23.24 30.64 31.88
N LEU A 78 21.99 30.16 31.89
CA LEU A 78 21.57 29.05 32.77
C LEU A 78 21.39 27.64 32.18
N PRO A 79 21.45 27.36 30.87
CA PRO A 79 21.45 25.97 30.38
C PRO A 79 22.86 25.37 30.18
N VAL A 80 23.91 26.19 30.05
CA VAL A 80 25.25 25.71 29.67
C VAL A 80 26.02 25.10 30.85
N ALA A 81 25.73 25.53 32.09
CA ALA A 81 26.40 25.01 33.28
C ALA A 81 25.90 23.61 33.71
N GLY A 82 24.68 23.22 33.34
CA GLY A 82 24.15 21.89 33.68
C GLY A 82 24.70 20.77 32.79
N TYR A 83 24.95 21.08 31.51
CA TYR A 83 25.40 20.11 30.51
C TYR A 83 26.86 19.67 30.73
N THR A 84 27.72 20.55 31.25
CA THR A 84 29.14 20.23 31.50
C THR A 84 29.34 19.35 32.73
N THR A 85 28.48 19.46 33.76
CA THR A 85 28.53 18.59 34.95
C THR A 85 28.04 17.16 34.69
N PHE A 86 27.11 16.94 33.76
CA PHE A 86 26.58 15.61 33.47
C PHE A 86 27.59 14.74 32.68
N TYR A 87 28.41 15.36 31.82
CA TYR A 87 29.43 14.64 31.04
C TYR A 87 30.71 14.32 31.83
N LEU A 88 31.02 15.06 32.89
CA LEU A 88 32.21 14.83 33.72
C LEU A 88 32.06 13.74 34.80
N LEU A 89 30.85 13.19 34.97
CA LEU A 89 30.54 12.18 36.00
C LEU A 89 30.45 10.74 35.48
N ASN A 90 30.57 10.52 34.16
CA ASN A 90 30.31 9.21 33.56
C ASN A 90 31.55 8.48 33.00
N GLU A 91 32.77 8.94 33.31
CA GLU A 91 34.00 8.20 32.96
C GLU A 91 34.91 7.98 34.17
N GLN A 92 34.82 6.80 34.79
CA GLN A 92 35.94 6.16 35.48
C GLN A 92 35.97 4.66 35.13
N PRO A 93 37.09 4.14 34.60
CA PRO A 93 37.28 2.70 34.38
C PRO A 93 37.97 2.05 35.59
N LEU A 94 37.51 0.85 35.97
CA LEU A 94 38.26 -0.07 36.83
C LEU A 94 39.35 -0.78 35.99
N GLY A 95 40.61 -0.73 36.46
CA GLY A 95 41.67 -1.69 36.09
C GLY A 95 41.66 -2.94 36.99
N PRO A 96 42.61 -3.91 36.90
CA PRO A 96 43.99 -3.74 36.39
C PRO A 96 44.56 -4.88 35.49
N GLY A 97 45.71 -4.63 34.83
CA GLY A 97 46.68 -5.71 34.53
C GLY A 97 47.57 -5.59 33.29
N LEU A 98 48.85 -5.23 33.51
CA LEU A 98 50.09 -5.62 32.79
C LEU A 98 50.49 -4.93 31.45
N GLY A 99 51.56 -4.14 31.54
CA GLY A 99 52.80 -4.43 30.78
C GLY A 99 53.21 -3.54 29.60
N GLY A 100 54.07 -2.54 29.87
CA GLY A 100 55.31 -2.31 29.10
C GLY A 100 55.33 -1.34 27.90
N GLY A 101 56.31 -0.41 27.91
CA GLY A 101 56.88 0.28 26.73
C GLY A 101 56.37 1.72 26.52
N VAL A 102 56.99 2.80 27.02
CA VAL A 102 58.29 3.44 26.69
C VAL A 102 58.26 4.28 25.38
N LEU A 103 58.56 5.60 25.55
CA LEU A 103 58.99 6.65 24.58
C LEU A 103 57.93 7.18 23.59
N SER A 104 57.91 8.46 23.17
CA SER A 104 58.54 9.73 23.59
C SER A 104 57.98 10.82 22.66
N THR A 105 57.59 11.97 23.24
CA THR A 105 57.79 13.37 22.79
C THR A 105 57.67 13.80 21.31
N GLY A 106 56.98 14.93 21.13
CA GLY A 106 57.35 16.02 20.20
C GLY A 106 56.31 16.22 19.09
N ALA A 107 55.30 17.08 19.21
CA ALA A 107 55.31 18.54 19.33
C ALA A 107 55.84 19.28 18.09
N GLY A 108 54.91 19.94 17.39
CA GLY A 108 55.07 21.32 16.94
C GLY A 108 55.48 21.55 15.49
N GLY A 109 54.77 22.47 14.82
CA GLY A 109 55.37 23.30 13.79
C GLY A 109 54.48 23.65 12.61
N GLU A 110 53.80 24.78 12.72
CA GLU A 110 53.00 25.50 11.73
C GLU A 110 53.77 25.95 10.47
N GLY A 111 53.00 26.38 9.46
CA GLY A 111 53.33 27.54 8.60
C GLY A 111 53.74 27.17 7.18
N SER A 112 52.84 27.19 6.19
CA SER A 112 52.38 28.36 5.41
C SER A 112 53.35 28.82 4.32
N ALA A 113 52.86 28.81 3.07
CA ALA A 113 52.89 29.90 2.08
C ALA A 113 53.16 29.42 0.64
N GLU A 114 52.16 29.71 -0.19
CA GLU A 114 52.09 29.99 -1.63
C GLU A 114 53.40 30.12 -2.44
N SER A 115 53.37 29.60 -3.67
CA SER A 115 53.34 30.43 -4.89
C SER A 115 53.25 29.58 -6.17
N ASP A 116 52.27 29.92 -7.02
CA ASP A 116 52.31 30.07 -8.49
C ASP A 116 53.09 29.11 -9.40
N GLY A 117 52.43 28.73 -10.50
CA GLY A 117 53.13 28.42 -11.75
C GLY A 117 52.37 27.51 -12.70
N ALA A 118 51.62 28.09 -13.64
CA ALA A 118 51.00 27.43 -14.78
C ALA A 118 52.02 26.76 -15.73
N GLY A 119 51.58 25.70 -16.41
CA GLY A 119 52.33 25.09 -17.52
C GLY A 119 51.60 23.90 -18.15
N GLU A 120 50.78 24.18 -19.17
CA GLU A 120 50.28 23.19 -20.13
C GLU A 120 51.42 22.52 -20.90
N VAL A 121 51.36 21.19 -21.06
CA VAL A 121 51.86 20.50 -22.27
C VAL A 121 50.91 19.36 -22.64
N LYS A 122 50.28 19.51 -23.81
CA LYS A 122 49.60 18.47 -24.59
C LYS A 122 50.55 17.31 -24.92
N ARG A 123 50.07 16.07 -24.82
CA ARG A 123 50.44 15.01 -25.77
C ARG A 123 49.27 14.08 -26.02
N GLU A 124 48.86 14.11 -27.28
CA GLU A 124 47.88 13.28 -27.95
C GLU A 124 48.57 12.00 -28.44
N LEU A 125 47.90 10.85 -28.31
CA LEU A 125 48.08 9.68 -29.19
C LEU A 125 46.88 8.74 -29.04
N ALA A 126 46.08 8.73 -30.09
CA ALA A 126 45.07 7.72 -30.37
C ALA A 126 45.71 6.38 -30.75
N LEU A 127 45.02 5.26 -30.47
CA LEU A 127 44.59 4.27 -31.47
C LEU A 127 43.99 3.01 -30.83
N GLU A 128 42.73 2.76 -31.22
CA GLU A 128 42.25 1.49 -31.78
C GLU A 128 41.80 0.34 -30.87
N SER A 129 40.85 -0.38 -31.47
CA SER A 129 39.74 -1.17 -30.95
C SER A 129 39.97 -2.69 -31.02
N ALA A 130 39.15 -3.39 -30.21
CA ALA A 130 38.66 -4.78 -30.35
C ALA A 130 39.56 -5.95 -29.87
N PRO A 131 39.04 -7.19 -29.67
CA PRO A 131 37.69 -7.65 -29.29
C PRO A 131 37.68 -8.71 -28.14
N ARG A 132 36.46 -9.11 -27.73
CA ARG A 132 36.10 -10.25 -26.85
C ARG A 132 36.57 -11.61 -27.40
N PRO A 133 36.70 -12.63 -26.52
CA PRO A 133 36.46 -14.01 -26.92
C PRO A 133 35.45 -14.75 -26.02
N GLU A 134 34.39 -15.26 -26.63
CA GLU A 134 33.86 -16.62 -26.40
C GLU A 134 34.41 -17.48 -27.58
N PRO A 135 34.54 -18.83 -27.54
CA PRO A 135 33.48 -19.78 -27.12
C PRO A 135 33.94 -21.16 -26.56
N LYS A 136 33.00 -21.98 -26.03
CA LYS A 136 32.56 -23.27 -26.62
C LYS A 136 31.86 -24.21 -25.63
N ARG A 137 30.76 -24.75 -26.16
CA ARG A 137 29.87 -25.83 -25.71
C ARG A 137 30.48 -27.19 -26.02
N GLN A 138 30.39 -28.16 -25.10
CA GLN A 138 30.47 -29.60 -25.40
C GLN A 138 29.46 -30.39 -24.58
N GLN A 139 28.79 -31.31 -25.27
CA GLN A 139 27.87 -32.35 -24.80
C GLN A 139 28.64 -33.65 -24.55
N GLU A 140 27.96 -34.56 -23.82
CA GLU A 140 28.11 -36.03 -23.76
C GLU A 140 29.11 -36.68 -22.77
N ALA A 141 28.49 -37.34 -21.78
CA ALA A 141 28.50 -38.79 -21.53
C ALA A 141 29.43 -39.40 -20.46
N GLU A 142 28.81 -40.39 -19.79
CA GLU A 142 29.35 -41.58 -19.09
C GLU A 142 29.82 -41.48 -17.63
N GLU A 143 29.02 -42.12 -16.76
CA GLU A 143 29.45 -42.78 -15.52
C GLU A 143 30.47 -43.90 -15.81
N PRO A 144 31.27 -44.34 -14.82
CA PRO A 144 30.80 -45.46 -13.98
C PRO A 144 31.30 -45.41 -12.51
N ALA A 145 30.52 -45.98 -11.58
CA ALA A 145 31.04 -46.88 -10.54
C ALA A 145 29.91 -47.40 -9.61
N ALA A 146 29.59 -48.68 -9.76
CA ALA A 146 29.01 -49.52 -8.71
C ALA A 146 30.14 -50.18 -7.91
N ASP A 147 30.05 -50.25 -6.56
CA ASP A 147 29.65 -51.48 -5.87
C ASP A 147 29.64 -51.36 -4.32
N MET A 148 28.46 -51.69 -3.76
CA MET A 148 28.14 -52.50 -2.57
C MET A 148 28.93 -52.39 -1.24
N ALA A 149 28.23 -52.11 -0.12
CA ALA A 149 27.58 -53.15 0.72
C ALA A 149 27.08 -52.65 2.12
N VAL A 150 25.77 -52.84 2.35
CA VAL A 150 25.07 -53.44 3.52
C VAL A 150 25.27 -52.89 4.95
N SER A 151 24.20 -52.32 5.55
CA SER A 151 23.52 -52.90 6.74
C SER A 151 22.19 -52.20 7.04
N GLN A 152 21.21 -53.00 7.50
CA GLN A 152 19.75 -52.80 7.55
C GLN A 152 19.23 -52.30 8.92
N PRO A 153 17.90 -52.07 9.11
CA PRO A 153 17.35 -51.03 9.98
C PRO A 153 16.85 -51.53 11.35
N ALA A 154 16.59 -50.58 12.27
CA ALA A 154 15.94 -50.84 13.56
C ALA A 154 14.50 -50.29 13.58
N ALA A 155 13.58 -51.12 14.06
CA ALA A 155 12.17 -50.84 14.34
C ALA A 155 11.90 -50.85 15.88
N PRO A 156 10.70 -50.44 16.35
CA PRO A 156 10.47 -49.72 17.62
C PRO A 156 9.97 -50.61 18.78
N ILE A 157 9.95 -50.08 20.02
CA ILE A 157 9.34 -50.74 21.20
C ILE A 157 8.66 -49.73 22.16
N GLY A 158 7.32 -49.79 22.24
CA GLY A 158 6.56 -50.34 23.39
C GLY A 158 6.47 -49.60 24.74
N GLN A 159 5.23 -49.26 25.12
CA GLN A 159 4.73 -48.92 26.48
C GLN A 159 4.85 -50.10 27.49
N LEU A 160 4.98 -49.83 28.81
CA LEU A 160 4.06 -50.32 29.89
C LEU A 160 4.41 -49.84 31.33
N THR A 161 3.34 -49.39 32.01
CA THR A 161 2.91 -49.27 33.43
C THR A 161 3.68 -49.72 34.71
N LYS A 162 3.50 -48.87 35.77
CA LYS A 162 3.12 -49.05 37.21
C LYS A 162 4.06 -49.62 38.31
N HIS A 163 4.20 -48.81 39.41
CA HIS A 163 4.29 -49.05 40.88
C HIS A 163 5.00 -50.32 41.43
N ARG A 164 5.78 -50.35 42.54
CA ARG A 164 5.54 -49.86 43.92
C ARG A 164 6.74 -50.19 44.87
N ASP A 165 7.02 -49.31 45.85
CA ASP A 165 7.46 -49.47 47.27
C ASP A 165 8.67 -50.34 47.78
N MET A 166 9.41 -49.70 48.72
CA MET A 166 9.97 -50.18 50.02
C MET A 166 11.50 -50.39 50.24
N ARG A 167 12.09 -49.42 50.98
CA ARG A 167 12.63 -49.51 52.38
C ARG A 167 14.08 -49.95 52.68
N GLY A 168 14.78 -49.11 53.48
CA GLY A 168 15.95 -49.39 54.35
C GLY A 168 17.21 -48.59 53.95
N ALA A 169 17.68 -47.51 54.59
CA ALA A 169 18.02 -47.14 55.99
C ALA A 169 19.49 -47.41 56.39
N ASP A 170 20.11 -46.37 57.00
CA ASP A 170 21.41 -46.24 57.73
C ASP A 170 22.47 -45.40 56.99
N GLY A 171 23.11 -44.33 57.53
CA GLY A 171 23.10 -43.65 58.83
C GLY A 171 24.34 -42.71 58.96
N PHE A 172 24.28 -41.71 59.86
CA PHE A 172 25.30 -40.73 60.37
C PHE A 172 25.34 -39.30 59.74
N ASN A 173 24.72 -38.27 60.37
CA ASN A 173 25.12 -37.31 61.45
C ASN A 173 26.07 -36.18 60.95
N ALA A 174 25.87 -34.85 61.09
CA ALA A 174 25.19 -33.94 62.05
C ALA A 174 25.09 -32.51 61.41
N PRO A 175 24.84 -31.38 62.13
CA PRO A 175 23.86 -31.02 63.18
C PRO A 175 22.82 -29.97 62.71
N ARG A 176 21.80 -29.69 63.53
CA ARG A 176 20.71 -28.72 63.25
C ARG A 176 21.13 -27.27 63.55
N ILE A 177 20.88 -26.36 62.59
CA ILE A 177 20.67 -24.91 62.82
C ILE A 177 19.38 -24.51 62.09
N ALA A 178 18.62 -23.62 62.74
CA ALA A 178 17.26 -23.21 62.44
C ALA A 178 17.01 -22.78 60.98
N ALA A 179 15.82 -23.12 60.48
CA ALA A 179 15.34 -22.73 59.16
C ALA A 179 15.15 -21.22 59.05
N SER A 180 15.94 -20.58 58.19
CA SER A 180 15.59 -19.28 57.60
C SER A 180 14.56 -19.52 56.48
N PRO A 181 13.51 -18.69 56.37
CA PRO A 181 12.57 -18.80 55.26
C PRO A 181 13.29 -18.54 53.91
N PRO A 182 12.85 -19.18 52.82
CA PRO A 182 13.44 -18.97 51.51
C PRO A 182 13.32 -17.49 51.13
N PRO A 183 14.32 -16.92 50.43
CA PRO A 183 14.26 -15.53 49.99
C PRO A 183 13.01 -15.36 49.13
N ALA A 184 12.21 -14.34 49.49
CA ALA A 184 11.04 -13.95 48.73
C ALA A 184 11.45 -13.82 47.26
N THR A 185 10.77 -14.57 46.40
CA THR A 185 10.76 -14.39 44.96
C THR A 185 10.61 -12.90 44.68
N GLY A 186 11.69 -12.28 44.20
CA GLY A 186 11.67 -10.89 43.78
C GLY A 186 10.54 -10.71 42.79
N VAL A 187 9.52 -9.96 43.21
CA VAL A 187 8.51 -9.44 42.30
C VAL A 187 9.28 -8.55 41.35
N MET A 188 9.43 -8.99 40.09
CA MET A 188 9.90 -8.11 39.02
C MET A 188 9.02 -6.85 39.06
N PRO A 189 9.61 -5.64 39.01
CA PRO A 189 8.83 -4.41 38.91
C PRO A 189 7.81 -4.55 37.77
N PRO A 190 6.55 -4.12 37.94
CA PRO A 190 5.53 -4.22 36.90
C PRO A 190 5.89 -3.48 35.60
N ASP A 191 6.93 -2.63 35.62
CA ASP A 191 7.46 -1.90 34.47
C ASP A 191 8.29 -2.74 33.48
N LEU A 192 8.48 -4.05 33.72
CA LEU A 192 9.19 -4.97 32.80
C LEU A 192 8.29 -6.03 32.17
N MET A 193 6.97 -5.95 32.34
CA MET A 193 6.07 -6.70 31.47
C MET A 193 6.06 -6.00 30.10
N PRO A 194 6.39 -6.69 28.98
CA PRO A 194 6.09 -6.14 27.68
C PRO A 194 4.58 -5.91 27.65
N VAL A 195 4.17 -4.64 27.70
CA VAL A 195 2.79 -4.27 27.41
C VAL A 195 2.51 -4.88 26.04
N PRO A 196 1.46 -5.72 25.89
CA PRO A 196 1.07 -6.14 24.56
C PRO A 196 0.92 -4.84 23.75
N GLU A 197 1.65 -4.70 22.63
CA GLU A 197 1.38 -3.60 21.72
C GLU A 197 -0.11 -3.74 21.37
N GLU A 198 -0.94 -2.83 21.91
CA GLU A 198 -2.33 -2.74 21.50
C GLU A 198 -2.28 -2.47 20.01
N ASN A 199 -2.84 -3.38 19.21
CA ASN A 199 -2.98 -3.13 17.79
C ASN A 199 -3.93 -1.94 17.62
N ARG A 200 -3.40 -0.78 17.24
CA ARG A 200 -4.16 0.44 16.95
C ARG A 200 -4.34 0.66 15.46
N ASP A 201 -4.13 -0.38 14.65
CA ASP A 201 -4.42 -0.32 13.23
C ASP A 201 -5.91 0.06 13.05
N ARG A 202 -6.16 1.07 12.22
CA ARG A 202 -7.51 1.56 11.90
C ARG A 202 -7.92 0.99 10.56
N LEU A 203 -8.95 0.15 10.59
CA LEU A 203 -9.39 -0.64 9.45
C LEU A 203 -10.81 -0.24 9.06
N GLU A 204 -11.04 -0.20 7.75
CA GLU A 204 -12.38 -0.05 7.18
C GLU A 204 -13.06 -1.42 7.21
N VAL A 205 -14.23 -1.50 7.85
CA VAL A 205 -15.06 -2.72 7.83
C VAL A 205 -15.91 -2.68 6.57
N PHE A 206 -15.90 -3.76 5.79
CA PHE A 206 -16.72 -3.87 4.58
C PHE A 206 -17.27 -5.28 4.40
N ASP A 207 -18.52 -5.35 3.96
CA ASP A 207 -19.18 -6.62 3.66
C ASP A 207 -18.65 -7.21 2.36
N THR A 208 -18.72 -8.53 2.21
CA THR A 208 -18.38 -9.20 0.93
C THR A 208 -19.44 -8.87 -0.11
N ASN A 209 -19.01 -8.70 -1.37
CA ASN A 209 -19.93 -8.44 -2.48
C ASN A 209 -21.04 -9.53 -2.56
N PRO A 210 -22.32 -9.14 -2.51
CA PRO A 210 -23.42 -10.11 -2.52
C PRO A 210 -23.61 -10.72 -3.91
N VAL A 211 -24.27 -11.88 -3.95
CA VAL A 211 -24.82 -12.43 -5.19
C VAL A 211 -25.95 -11.51 -5.67
N LYS A 212 -25.92 -11.14 -6.95
CA LYS A 212 -26.90 -10.26 -7.60
C LYS A 212 -27.63 -11.02 -8.70
N SER A 213 -28.94 -10.77 -8.81
CA SER A 213 -29.74 -11.25 -9.94
C SER A 213 -29.40 -10.46 -11.21
N ALA A 214 -29.04 -11.16 -12.28
CA ALA A 214 -28.79 -10.52 -13.58
C ALA A 214 -30.08 -9.94 -14.19
N LEU A 215 -31.24 -10.49 -13.80
CA LEU A 215 -32.54 -10.02 -14.29
C LEU A 215 -32.97 -8.69 -13.64
N GLU A 216 -32.66 -8.51 -12.36
CA GLU A 216 -33.02 -7.30 -11.60
C GLU A 216 -31.94 -6.21 -11.68
N SER A 217 -30.67 -6.61 -11.66
CA SER A 217 -29.51 -5.72 -11.64
C SER A 217 -28.44 -6.22 -12.61
N PRO A 218 -28.65 -6.14 -13.94
CA PRO A 218 -27.75 -6.73 -14.93
C PRO A 218 -26.36 -6.08 -14.99
N VAL A 219 -26.16 -4.91 -14.38
CA VAL A 219 -24.97 -4.10 -14.58
C VAL A 219 -24.12 -4.00 -13.31
N SER A 220 -22.84 -4.32 -13.46
CA SER A 220 -21.78 -4.10 -12.48
C SER A 220 -20.83 -3.02 -12.98
N THR A 221 -20.57 -1.97 -12.18
CA THR A 221 -19.62 -0.91 -12.52
C THR A 221 -18.61 -0.76 -11.39
N PHE A 222 -17.33 -0.66 -11.71
CA PHE A 222 -16.25 -0.49 -10.73
C PHE A 222 -15.08 0.29 -11.33
N SER A 223 -14.27 0.89 -10.46
CA SER A 223 -13.01 1.55 -10.83
C SER A 223 -11.90 0.51 -11.05
N ILE A 224 -10.97 0.79 -11.96
CA ILE A 224 -9.81 -0.08 -12.16
C ILE A 224 -8.70 0.15 -11.13
N ASP A 225 -8.81 1.21 -10.31
CA ASP A 225 -7.85 1.55 -9.27
C ASP A 225 -7.75 0.42 -8.23
N VAL A 226 -6.63 -0.30 -8.28
CA VAL A 226 -6.33 -1.42 -7.40
C VAL A 226 -4.95 -1.22 -6.78
N ASP A 227 -4.95 -1.06 -5.47
CA ASP A 227 -3.72 -1.07 -4.66
C ASP A 227 -3.24 -2.51 -4.45
N THR A 228 -2.04 -2.68 -3.88
CA THR A 228 -1.48 -4.01 -3.60
C THR A 228 -1.05 -4.19 -2.14
N ALA A 229 -1.39 -3.22 -1.29
CA ALA A 229 -1.00 -3.14 0.11
C ALA A 229 -1.54 -4.33 0.95
N SER A 230 -2.76 -4.79 0.66
CA SER A 230 -3.39 -5.89 1.38
C SER A 230 -2.56 -7.18 1.30
N TYR A 231 -1.94 -7.49 0.16
CA TYR A 231 -1.10 -8.69 0.06
C TYR A 231 0.11 -8.65 0.99
N ALA A 232 0.85 -7.54 0.99
CA ALA A 232 1.99 -7.35 1.87
C ALA A 232 1.57 -7.37 3.35
N PHE A 233 0.37 -6.83 3.67
CA PHE A 233 -0.20 -6.95 5.00
C PHE A 233 -0.57 -8.41 5.36
N VAL A 234 -1.19 -9.17 4.47
CA VAL A 234 -1.48 -10.60 4.70
C VAL A 234 -0.18 -11.38 4.93
N ARG A 235 0.82 -11.18 4.06
CA ARG A 235 2.15 -11.79 4.15
C ARG A 235 2.80 -11.53 5.49
N SER A 236 2.90 -10.26 5.88
CA SER A 236 3.55 -9.85 7.12
C SER A 236 2.80 -10.36 8.37
N SER A 237 1.48 -10.54 8.30
CA SER A 237 0.68 -11.16 9.39
C SER A 237 1.05 -12.64 9.55
N LEU A 238 0.98 -13.38 8.44
CA LEU A 238 1.23 -14.82 8.41
C LEU A 238 2.68 -15.17 8.79
N LYS A 239 3.66 -14.39 8.31
CA LYS A 239 5.08 -14.57 8.66
C LYS A 239 5.37 -14.35 10.16
N ARG A 240 4.53 -13.61 10.88
CA ARG A 240 4.61 -13.46 12.34
C ARG A 240 3.79 -14.49 13.11
N GLY A 241 3.17 -15.46 12.41
CA GLY A 241 2.41 -16.52 13.05
C GLY A 241 1.00 -16.10 13.50
N VAL A 242 0.41 -15.09 12.86
CA VAL A 242 -0.95 -14.62 13.18
C VAL A 242 -1.80 -14.57 11.89
N LEU A 243 -3.03 -15.07 11.96
CA LEU A 243 -3.98 -14.94 10.86
C LEU A 243 -4.40 -13.47 10.70
N PRO A 244 -4.46 -12.93 9.47
CA PRO A 244 -4.94 -11.57 9.25
C PRO A 244 -6.40 -11.44 9.67
N GLN A 245 -6.82 -10.23 10.01
CA GLN A 245 -8.24 -9.91 10.21
C GLN A 245 -8.94 -9.88 8.85
N ALA A 246 -10.17 -10.37 8.75
CA ALA A 246 -10.89 -10.50 7.48
C ALA A 246 -10.95 -9.17 6.70
N ASP A 247 -11.19 -8.05 7.40
CA ASP A 247 -11.30 -6.71 6.79
C ASP A 247 -9.96 -6.14 6.29
N THR A 248 -8.83 -6.80 6.59
CA THR A 248 -7.52 -6.43 6.02
C THR A 248 -7.21 -7.16 4.71
N VAL A 249 -8.06 -8.11 4.33
CA VAL A 249 -7.89 -8.97 3.18
C VAL A 249 -8.78 -8.44 2.06
N ARG A 250 -8.20 -7.68 1.13
CA ARG A 250 -8.87 -7.18 -0.07
C ARG A 250 -8.51 -8.12 -1.22
N VAL A 251 -9.49 -8.92 -1.67
CA VAL A 251 -9.23 -10.05 -2.57
C VAL A 251 -8.70 -9.57 -3.92
N GLU A 252 -9.21 -8.45 -4.42
CA GLU A 252 -8.76 -7.78 -5.64
C GLU A 252 -7.29 -7.33 -5.55
N GLU A 253 -6.86 -6.79 -4.41
CA GLU A 253 -5.47 -6.35 -4.22
C GLU A 253 -4.52 -7.57 -4.15
N MET A 254 -4.98 -8.67 -3.55
CA MET A 254 -4.22 -9.92 -3.53
C MET A 254 -4.07 -10.50 -4.93
N VAL A 255 -5.15 -10.55 -5.71
CA VAL A 255 -5.13 -11.04 -7.09
C VAL A 255 -4.20 -10.20 -7.94
N ASN A 256 -4.28 -8.87 -7.85
CA ASN A 256 -3.50 -7.93 -8.66
C ASN A 256 -2.07 -7.67 -8.14
N TYR A 257 -1.66 -8.30 -7.04
CA TYR A 257 -0.29 -8.22 -6.55
C TYR A 257 0.74 -8.87 -7.50
N PHE A 258 0.34 -9.90 -8.24
CA PHE A 258 1.26 -10.74 -9.01
C PHE A 258 1.42 -10.25 -10.45
N PRO A 259 2.64 -10.34 -11.02
CA PRO A 259 2.83 -10.12 -12.44
C PRO A 259 2.22 -11.29 -13.23
N TYR A 260 1.24 -10.97 -14.08
CA TYR A 260 0.67 -11.87 -15.07
C TYR A 260 1.09 -11.45 -16.47
N ASP A 261 1.31 -12.42 -17.34
CA ASP A 261 1.70 -12.24 -18.73
C ASP A 261 0.46 -12.12 -19.62
N TRP A 262 -0.39 -11.14 -19.30
CA TRP A 262 -1.52 -10.78 -20.15
C TRP A 262 -1.03 -10.15 -21.45
N GLN A 263 -1.70 -10.48 -22.54
CA GLN A 263 -1.36 -9.92 -23.85
C GLN A 263 -1.58 -8.40 -23.82
N GLY A 264 -0.51 -7.63 -24.04
CA GLY A 264 -0.59 -6.19 -24.21
C GLY A 264 -1.20 -5.77 -25.55
N PRO A 265 -1.56 -4.50 -25.73
CA PRO A 265 -1.97 -3.96 -27.02
C PRO A 265 -0.79 -3.89 -28.01
N GLU A 266 -1.10 -3.95 -29.30
CA GLU A 266 -0.08 -3.96 -30.36
C GLU A 266 0.63 -2.60 -30.54
N ASN A 267 -0.06 -1.50 -30.22
CA ASN A 267 0.46 -0.14 -30.36
C ASN A 267 -0.15 0.82 -29.32
N ALA A 268 0.45 2.01 -29.17
CA ALA A 268 0.07 3.01 -28.18
C ALA A 268 -1.27 3.71 -28.48
N GLU A 269 -1.82 3.63 -29.70
CA GLU A 269 -3.10 4.25 -30.05
C GLU A 269 -4.29 3.54 -29.39
N THR A 270 -4.15 2.23 -29.16
CA THR A 270 -5.03 1.43 -28.32
C THR A 270 -4.35 1.17 -26.98
N PRO A 271 -4.56 2.02 -25.94
CA PRO A 271 -3.77 1.94 -24.71
C PRO A 271 -4.01 0.66 -23.90
N PHE A 272 -5.08 -0.10 -24.20
CA PHE A 272 -5.47 -1.29 -23.47
C PHE A 272 -5.78 -2.46 -24.39
N ASN A 273 -5.44 -3.66 -23.93
CA ASN A 273 -5.97 -4.91 -24.45
C ASN A 273 -6.72 -5.64 -23.33
N SER A 274 -7.92 -6.16 -23.63
CA SER A 274 -8.74 -6.94 -22.72
C SER A 274 -8.67 -8.43 -23.09
N THR A 275 -8.29 -9.26 -22.13
CA THR A 275 -8.34 -10.72 -22.23
C THR A 275 -9.47 -11.23 -21.33
N ILE A 276 -10.54 -11.73 -21.95
CA ILE A 276 -11.69 -12.28 -21.23
C ILE A 276 -11.73 -13.80 -21.42
N THR A 277 -12.00 -14.52 -20.33
CA THR A 277 -12.14 -15.98 -20.37
C THR A 277 -13.21 -16.44 -19.40
N VAL A 278 -14.05 -17.37 -19.83
CA VAL A 278 -15.05 -18.04 -19.00
C VAL A 278 -14.57 -19.46 -18.72
N MET A 279 -14.56 -19.87 -17.46
CA MET A 279 -14.06 -21.18 -17.04
C MET A 279 -14.92 -21.81 -15.93
N PRO A 280 -14.97 -23.14 -15.78
CA PRO A 280 -15.65 -23.76 -14.65
C PRO A 280 -15.05 -23.32 -13.30
N THR A 281 -15.90 -23.09 -12.30
CA THR A 281 -15.45 -22.69 -10.96
C THR A 281 -14.86 -23.89 -10.20
N PRO A 282 -13.66 -23.80 -9.62
CA PRO A 282 -13.02 -24.95 -8.97
C PRO A 282 -13.58 -25.31 -7.58
N TRP A 283 -14.43 -24.47 -7.00
CA TRP A 283 -15.12 -24.72 -5.72
C TRP A 283 -16.63 -24.94 -5.86
N ASN A 284 -17.19 -24.83 -7.06
CA ASN A 284 -18.62 -25.02 -7.32
C ASN A 284 -18.85 -25.47 -8.77
N ASP A 285 -19.15 -26.76 -8.96
CA ASP A 285 -19.34 -27.37 -10.29
C ASP A 285 -20.57 -26.85 -11.06
N HIS A 286 -21.37 -25.99 -10.43
CA HIS A 286 -22.60 -25.43 -10.98
C HIS A 286 -22.51 -23.93 -11.28
N THR A 287 -21.34 -23.31 -11.03
CA THR A 287 -21.05 -21.92 -11.41
C THR A 287 -19.85 -21.88 -12.38
N LYS A 288 -19.68 -20.74 -13.03
CA LYS A 288 -18.50 -20.44 -13.86
C LYS A 288 -17.81 -19.19 -13.33
N LEU A 289 -16.52 -19.08 -13.59
CA LEU A 289 -15.76 -17.85 -13.40
C LEU A 289 -15.62 -17.14 -14.73
N MET A 290 -16.00 -15.86 -14.78
CA MET A 290 -15.66 -14.96 -15.87
C MET A 290 -14.51 -14.06 -15.42
N HIS A 291 -13.35 -14.29 -16.03
CA HIS A 291 -12.11 -13.58 -15.77
C HIS A 291 -11.93 -12.45 -16.79
N VAL A 292 -11.79 -11.22 -16.31
CA VAL A 292 -11.56 -10.02 -17.13
C VAL A 292 -10.19 -9.47 -16.77
N ALA A 293 -9.21 -9.67 -17.64
CA ALA A 293 -7.87 -9.10 -17.52
C ALA A 293 -7.70 -7.94 -18.50
N ILE A 294 -7.05 -6.87 -18.05
CA ILE A 294 -6.72 -5.70 -18.85
C ILE A 294 -5.22 -5.47 -18.73
N LYS A 295 -4.55 -5.26 -19.86
CA LYS A 295 -3.12 -4.92 -19.93
C LYS A 295 -2.95 -3.58 -20.61
N GLY A 296 -2.28 -2.66 -19.93
CA GLY A 296 -1.85 -1.38 -20.47
C GLY A 296 -0.68 -1.53 -21.43
N TYR A 297 -0.60 -0.63 -22.41
CA TYR A 297 0.57 -0.49 -23.28
C TYR A 297 1.85 -0.26 -22.44
N ASP A 298 2.93 -0.92 -22.83
CA ASP A 298 4.23 -0.77 -22.17
C ASP A 298 5.08 0.25 -22.94
N VAL A 299 5.23 1.44 -22.37
CA VAL A 299 6.08 2.51 -22.88
C VAL A 299 7.52 2.03 -22.86
N ALA A 300 8.16 2.00 -24.03
CA ALA A 300 9.53 1.54 -24.15
C ALA A 300 10.48 2.34 -23.24
N PRO A 301 11.50 1.72 -22.61
CA PRO A 301 12.43 2.38 -21.69
C PRO A 301 13.17 3.62 -22.24
N ALA A 302 13.16 3.81 -23.56
CA ALA A 302 13.78 4.95 -24.23
C ALA A 302 12.98 6.26 -24.09
N GLU A 303 11.73 6.21 -23.66
CA GLU A 303 10.83 7.37 -23.52
C GLU A 303 10.60 7.82 -22.07
N ASN A 304 11.31 7.25 -21.08
CA ASN A 304 11.14 7.58 -19.65
C ASN A 304 11.19 9.11 -19.42
N PRO A 305 10.04 9.76 -19.13
CA PRO A 305 10.02 11.19 -18.95
C PRO A 305 10.76 11.58 -17.68
N LYS A 306 11.36 12.78 -17.70
CA LYS A 306 12.10 13.34 -16.56
C LYS A 306 11.21 13.37 -15.32
N SER A 307 11.75 12.97 -14.19
CA SER A 307 11.02 12.88 -12.92
C SER A 307 11.49 13.91 -11.90
N ASN A 308 10.54 14.50 -11.20
CA ASN A 308 10.70 15.38 -10.05
C ASN A 308 9.98 14.74 -8.85
N LEU A 309 10.76 14.10 -7.99
CA LEU A 309 10.27 13.31 -6.86
C LEU A 309 10.58 14.02 -5.55
N VAL A 310 9.57 14.22 -4.71
CA VAL A 310 9.74 14.78 -3.37
C VAL A 310 9.47 13.70 -2.34
N PHE A 311 10.51 13.29 -1.61
CA PHE A 311 10.41 12.32 -0.52
C PHE A 311 9.92 13.04 0.73
N LEU A 312 8.67 12.79 1.12
CA LEU A 312 8.09 13.29 2.36
C LEU A 312 8.17 12.18 3.41
N VAL A 313 9.17 12.25 4.27
CA VAL A 313 9.56 11.16 5.18
C VAL A 313 9.14 11.46 6.61
N ASP A 314 8.35 10.54 7.17
CA ASP A 314 8.07 10.50 8.60
C ASP A 314 9.35 10.13 9.36
N THR A 315 9.71 11.01 10.29
CA THR A 315 10.86 10.83 11.19
C THR A 315 10.43 10.86 12.65
N SER A 316 9.16 10.59 12.94
CA SER A 316 8.64 10.50 14.31
C SER A 316 9.32 9.37 15.10
N GLY A 317 9.19 9.41 16.44
CA GLY A 317 9.81 8.40 17.31
C GLY A 317 9.35 6.96 17.03
N SER A 318 8.13 6.75 16.53
CA SER A 318 7.58 5.42 16.22
C SER A 318 8.24 4.78 15.00
N MET A 319 8.90 5.57 14.14
CA MET A 319 9.67 5.11 12.99
C MET A 319 11.01 4.45 13.38
N ASN A 320 11.37 4.42 14.67
CA ASN A 320 12.62 3.83 15.19
C ASN A 320 12.54 2.30 15.37
N GLN A 321 12.14 1.58 14.32
CA GLN A 321 12.12 0.11 14.28
C GLN A 321 12.77 -0.39 12.98
N PRO A 322 13.38 -1.59 12.95
CA PRO A 322 14.09 -2.09 11.77
C PRO A 322 13.26 -2.14 10.48
N ASP A 323 11.96 -2.43 10.59
CA ASP A 323 10.98 -2.52 9.51
C ASP A 323 10.32 -1.16 9.17
N LYS A 324 10.82 -0.05 9.74
CA LYS A 324 10.35 1.32 9.49
C LYS A 324 11.40 2.21 8.84
N LEU A 325 11.91 3.26 9.49
CA LEU A 325 12.87 4.20 8.88
C LEU A 325 14.13 3.53 8.30
N PRO A 326 14.75 2.52 8.94
CA PRO A 326 15.88 1.78 8.35
C PRO A 326 15.50 1.05 7.05
N LEU A 327 14.32 0.41 7.01
CA LEU A 327 13.80 -0.23 5.79
C LEU A 327 13.48 0.82 4.72
N LEU A 328 12.84 1.93 5.08
CA LEU A 328 12.55 3.07 4.21
C LEU A 328 13.82 3.63 3.57
N LYS A 329 14.89 3.88 4.35
CA LYS A 329 16.18 4.33 3.80
C LYS A 329 16.73 3.34 2.78
N SER A 330 16.62 2.05 3.06
CA SER A 330 17.06 0.99 2.14
C SER A 330 16.21 0.95 0.87
N ALA A 331 14.90 1.10 1.01
CA ALA A 331 13.93 1.17 -0.09
C ALA A 331 14.20 2.37 -1.01
N PHE A 332 14.34 3.58 -0.45
CA PHE A 332 14.58 4.79 -1.24
C PHE A 332 15.98 4.81 -1.86
N ARG A 333 16.97 4.15 -1.24
CA ARG A 333 18.28 3.92 -1.88
C ARG A 333 18.13 3.13 -3.19
N LEU A 334 17.29 2.09 -3.24
CA LEU A 334 17.05 1.34 -4.47
C LEU A 334 16.49 2.23 -5.59
N LEU A 335 15.54 3.11 -5.25
CA LEU A 335 14.97 4.06 -6.20
C LEU A 335 16.03 5.05 -6.72
N VAL A 336 16.79 5.68 -5.81
CA VAL A 336 17.86 6.65 -6.17
C VAL A 336 18.90 6.03 -7.11
N GLU A 337 19.23 4.76 -6.92
CA GLU A 337 20.17 4.05 -7.80
C GLU A 337 19.65 3.87 -9.22
N ARG A 338 18.33 3.81 -9.42
CA ARG A 338 17.68 3.64 -10.72
C ARG A 338 17.35 4.95 -11.43
N MET A 339 17.42 6.08 -10.74
CA MET A 339 17.12 7.38 -11.31
C MET A 339 18.16 7.81 -12.36
N GLY A 340 17.65 8.52 -13.37
CA GLY A 340 18.41 9.16 -14.42
C GLY A 340 19.13 10.41 -13.93
N ALA A 341 20.13 10.86 -14.70
CA ALA A 341 20.97 12.00 -14.33
C ALA A 341 20.20 13.34 -14.28
N ASP A 342 19.14 13.45 -15.08
CA ASP A 342 18.32 14.66 -15.24
C ASP A 342 17.15 14.76 -14.25
N ASP A 343 16.82 13.66 -13.59
CA ASP A 343 15.79 13.59 -12.57
C ASP A 343 16.14 14.48 -11.38
N THR A 344 15.16 14.84 -10.58
CA THR A 344 15.33 15.73 -9.42
C THR A 344 14.72 15.10 -8.18
N ILE A 345 15.46 15.10 -7.07
CA ILE A 345 14.97 14.69 -5.76
C ILE A 345 15.02 15.86 -4.78
N SER A 346 13.95 16.00 -4.02
CA SER A 346 13.92 16.77 -2.78
C SER A 346 13.55 15.88 -1.61
N ILE A 347 14.03 16.20 -0.40
CA ILE A 347 13.70 15.44 0.82
C ILE A 347 13.17 16.39 1.88
N VAL A 348 11.95 16.13 2.33
CA VAL A 348 11.30 16.78 3.46
C VAL A 348 11.15 15.76 4.57
N ALA A 349 11.72 16.04 5.74
CA ALA A 349 11.45 15.26 6.94
C ALA A 349 10.37 15.96 7.76
N TYR A 350 9.43 15.20 8.30
CA TYR A 350 8.49 15.71 9.27
C TYR A 350 8.52 14.86 10.54
N ALA A 351 8.47 15.57 11.66
CA ALA A 351 8.26 15.05 13.01
C ALA A 351 7.57 16.18 13.79
N GLY A 352 8.07 16.59 14.97
CA GLY A 352 7.50 17.69 15.75
C GLY A 352 7.49 19.04 15.00
N SER A 353 8.27 19.13 13.92
CA SER A 353 8.26 20.19 12.92
C SER A 353 8.57 19.59 11.55
N ALA A 354 8.19 20.28 10.47
CA ALA A 354 8.61 19.94 9.11
C ALA A 354 9.88 20.72 8.74
N GLY A 355 10.80 20.08 8.00
CA GLY A 355 12.02 20.72 7.52
C GLY A 355 12.55 20.09 6.23
N THR A 356 13.12 20.92 5.37
CA THR A 356 13.84 20.46 4.18
C THR A 356 15.18 19.87 4.60
N VAL A 357 15.39 18.60 4.28
CA VAL A 357 16.67 17.88 4.47
C VAL A 357 17.53 18.00 3.22
N LEU A 358 16.89 18.04 2.05
CA LEU A 358 17.53 18.19 0.75
C LEU A 358 16.68 19.08 -0.16
N GLU A 359 17.24 20.22 -0.56
CA GLU A 359 16.69 21.08 -1.62
C GLU A 359 16.78 20.37 -2.99
N PRO A 360 15.98 20.77 -4.00
CA PRO A 360 15.95 20.11 -5.31
C PRO A 360 17.35 19.83 -5.86
N THR A 361 17.69 18.55 -5.96
CA THR A 361 19.04 18.07 -6.29
C THR A 361 18.95 17.09 -7.45
N LYS A 362 19.87 17.21 -8.42
CA LYS A 362 19.85 16.38 -9.62
C LYS A 362 20.26 14.94 -9.33
N GLY A 363 19.66 13.99 -10.07
CA GLY A 363 19.96 12.57 -9.98
C GLY A 363 21.40 12.22 -10.36
N SER A 364 22.13 13.12 -11.02
CA SER A 364 23.58 13.03 -11.19
C SER A 364 24.38 13.19 -9.88
N GLU A 365 23.82 13.84 -8.86
CA GLU A 365 24.42 14.03 -7.53
C GLU A 365 24.02 12.91 -6.54
N LYS A 366 23.99 11.64 -6.99
CA LYS A 366 23.51 10.49 -6.16
C LYS A 366 24.13 10.43 -4.77
N ALA A 367 25.45 10.64 -4.65
CA ALA A 367 26.14 10.60 -3.36
C ALA A 367 25.59 11.63 -2.35
N LYS A 368 25.20 12.82 -2.81
CA LYS A 368 24.62 13.87 -1.98
C LYS A 368 23.21 13.50 -1.50
N ILE A 369 22.41 12.92 -2.40
CA ILE A 369 21.07 12.41 -2.10
C ILE A 369 21.15 11.29 -1.05
N LEU A 370 22.01 10.29 -1.28
CA LEU A 370 22.21 9.18 -0.35
C LEU A 370 22.71 9.64 1.02
N ALA A 371 23.64 10.61 1.06
CA ALA A 371 24.11 11.20 2.30
C ALA A 371 23.00 11.95 3.06
N ALA A 372 22.04 12.56 2.35
CA ALA A 372 20.88 13.19 2.97
C ALA A 372 19.91 12.16 3.57
N LEU A 373 19.66 11.04 2.87
CA LEU A 373 18.87 9.92 3.41
C LEU A 373 19.52 9.30 4.66
N ASP A 374 20.84 9.09 4.64
CA ASP A 374 21.56 8.48 5.75
C ASP A 374 21.48 9.33 7.03
N LYS A 375 21.38 10.66 6.90
CA LYS A 375 21.25 11.62 8.01
C LYS A 375 19.88 11.63 8.70
N LEU A 376 18.84 11.04 8.10
CA LEU A 376 17.52 11.00 8.72
C LEU A 376 17.58 10.22 10.05
N GLY A 377 16.96 10.74 11.10
CA GLY A 377 16.91 10.09 12.40
C GLY A 377 15.50 10.17 12.97
N ALA A 378 15.05 9.12 13.63
CA ALA A 378 13.73 9.06 14.25
C ALA A 378 13.72 9.83 15.59
N GLY A 379 12.75 10.72 15.78
CA GLY A 379 12.53 11.46 17.03
C GLY A 379 11.46 12.55 16.93
N GLY A 380 10.76 12.82 18.03
CA GLY A 380 9.73 13.87 18.13
C GLY A 380 8.30 13.37 17.85
N SER A 381 7.33 14.29 17.96
CA SER A 381 5.90 14.08 17.61
C SER A 381 5.69 14.17 16.08
N THR A 382 4.45 14.26 15.58
CA THR A 382 4.16 14.30 14.13
C THR A 382 3.45 15.60 13.73
N ALA A 383 3.95 16.28 12.68
CA ALA A 383 3.36 17.47 12.06
C ALA A 383 3.18 17.26 10.55
N GLY A 384 2.30 16.32 10.18
CA GLY A 384 2.14 15.83 8.80
C GLY A 384 1.75 16.91 7.79
N GLU A 385 0.81 17.80 8.15
CA GLU A 385 0.31 18.83 7.21
C GLU A 385 1.39 19.84 6.80
N ALA A 386 2.20 20.30 7.75
CA ALA A 386 3.30 21.23 7.47
C ALA A 386 4.33 20.58 6.54
N GLY A 387 4.60 19.28 6.75
CA GLY A 387 5.44 18.47 5.87
C GLY A 387 4.89 18.39 4.46
N LEU A 388 3.59 18.10 4.33
CA LEU A 388 2.93 17.98 3.03
C LEU A 388 2.93 19.29 2.23
N ARG A 389 2.60 20.42 2.87
CA ARG A 389 2.65 21.73 2.20
C ARG A 389 4.07 22.07 1.75
N GLN A 390 5.06 21.77 2.59
CA GLN A 390 6.46 21.97 2.28
C GLN A 390 6.93 21.08 1.12
N ALA A 391 6.46 19.82 1.06
CA ALA A 391 6.75 18.92 -0.04
C ALA A 391 6.15 19.43 -1.36
N TYR A 392 4.88 19.87 -1.36
CA TYR A 392 4.26 20.45 -2.55
C TYR A 392 4.98 21.71 -3.02
N ARG A 393 5.44 22.58 -2.11
CA ARG A 393 6.23 23.76 -2.47
C ARG A 393 7.49 23.36 -3.25
N LEU A 394 8.25 22.40 -2.75
CA LEU A 394 9.47 21.93 -3.42
C LEU A 394 9.15 21.28 -4.78
N ALA A 395 8.06 20.51 -4.84
CA ALA A 395 7.61 19.90 -6.10
C ALA A 395 7.28 20.97 -7.16
N GLU A 396 6.63 22.06 -6.77
CA GLU A 396 6.29 23.18 -7.65
C GLU A 396 7.54 23.99 -8.05
N GLU A 397 8.52 24.15 -7.16
CA GLU A 397 9.77 24.87 -7.44
C GLU A 397 10.65 24.18 -8.48
N SER A 398 10.68 22.85 -8.48
CA SER A 398 11.40 22.03 -9.45
C SER A 398 10.49 21.34 -10.45
N PHE A 399 9.31 21.91 -10.72
CA PHE A 399 8.31 21.33 -11.61
C PHE A 399 8.88 21.05 -13.01
N VAL A 400 8.59 19.87 -13.53
CA VAL A 400 9.02 19.42 -14.85
C VAL A 400 7.79 19.34 -15.76
N GLU A 401 7.69 20.27 -16.71
CA GLU A 401 6.64 20.27 -17.73
C GLU A 401 6.77 19.03 -18.64
N GLY A 402 5.66 18.33 -18.88
CA GLY A 402 5.65 17.05 -19.61
C GLY A 402 6.41 15.91 -18.90
N GLY A 403 6.81 16.12 -17.64
CA GLY A 403 7.49 15.14 -16.80
C GLY A 403 6.62 14.64 -15.65
N VAL A 404 7.18 13.74 -14.86
CA VAL A 404 6.53 13.24 -13.64
C VAL A 404 6.82 14.20 -12.49
N ASN A 405 5.78 14.71 -11.84
CA ASN A 405 5.91 15.50 -10.62
C ASN A 405 5.14 14.81 -9.51
N ARG A 406 5.86 14.37 -8.47
CA ARG A 406 5.25 13.51 -7.46
C ARG A 406 5.83 13.70 -6.07
N VAL A 407 4.93 13.77 -5.09
CA VAL A 407 5.25 13.63 -3.68
C VAL A 407 5.10 12.16 -3.29
N MET A 408 6.12 11.61 -2.63
CA MET A 408 6.15 10.25 -2.10
C MET A 408 6.14 10.32 -0.58
N LEU A 409 4.96 10.19 0.02
CA LEU A 409 4.76 10.19 1.45
C LEU A 409 5.14 8.82 2.02
N ALA A 410 6.05 8.76 2.98
CA ALA A 410 6.45 7.53 3.65
C ALA A 410 6.23 7.67 5.16
N THR A 411 5.43 6.79 5.76
CA THR A 411 4.96 6.87 7.16
C THR A 411 4.66 5.49 7.76
N ASP A 412 4.54 5.38 9.08
CA ASP A 412 4.04 4.18 9.76
C ASP A 412 2.54 4.21 10.06
N GLY A 413 1.82 5.19 9.49
CA GLY A 413 0.36 5.31 9.53
C GLY A 413 -0.17 6.41 10.43
N ASP A 414 0.70 7.02 11.25
CA ASP A 414 0.33 8.17 12.08
C ASP A 414 0.51 9.49 11.32
N PHE A 415 -0.22 9.69 10.23
CA PHE A 415 -0.27 11.00 9.55
C PHE A 415 -1.17 11.97 10.32
N ASN A 416 -0.72 12.42 11.50
CA ASN A 416 -1.42 13.44 12.27
C ASN A 416 -1.33 14.79 11.54
N VAL A 417 -2.44 15.18 10.89
CA VAL A 417 -2.61 16.46 10.17
C VAL A 417 -3.00 17.61 11.11
N GLY A 418 -2.24 17.82 12.18
CA GLY A 418 -2.38 19.04 13.00
C GLY A 418 -3.84 19.37 13.41
N GLN A 419 -4.28 20.62 13.22
CA GLN A 419 -5.64 21.10 13.55
C GLN A 419 -6.60 21.08 12.34
N THR A 420 -6.22 20.43 11.25
CA THR A 420 -6.90 20.52 9.95
C THR A 420 -7.77 19.29 9.73
N SER A 421 -8.96 19.47 9.15
CA SER A 421 -9.89 18.37 8.93
C SER A 421 -9.47 17.50 7.74
N ASP A 422 -9.85 16.22 7.74
CA ASP A 422 -9.61 15.28 6.63
C ASP A 422 -10.12 15.83 5.28
N GLU A 423 -11.23 16.59 5.32
CA GLU A 423 -11.81 17.28 4.16
C GLU A 423 -10.94 18.41 3.61
N ASP A 424 -10.26 19.17 4.47
CA ASP A 424 -9.32 20.23 4.04
C ASP A 424 -8.08 19.61 3.39
N LEU A 425 -7.59 18.50 3.95
CA LEU A 425 -6.48 17.73 3.40
C LEU A 425 -6.84 17.19 2.01
N LYS A 426 -8.02 16.57 1.89
CA LYS A 426 -8.54 16.08 0.62
C LYS A 426 -8.57 17.17 -0.44
N ARG A 427 -9.17 18.34 -0.13
CA ARG A 427 -9.22 19.47 -1.07
C ARG A 427 -7.84 20.00 -1.46
N LEU A 428 -6.87 20.01 -0.53
CA LEU A 428 -5.50 20.38 -0.83
C LEU A 428 -4.88 19.41 -1.84
N ILE A 429 -5.04 18.11 -1.62
CA ILE A 429 -4.48 17.07 -2.49
C ILE A 429 -5.14 17.13 -3.88
N GLU A 430 -6.47 17.23 -3.95
CA GLU A 430 -7.21 17.38 -5.21
C GLU A 430 -6.74 18.60 -6.01
N SER A 431 -6.58 19.76 -5.33
CA SER A 431 -6.09 20.98 -5.98
C SER A 431 -4.65 20.85 -6.47
N LYS A 432 -3.77 20.14 -5.75
CA LYS A 432 -2.39 19.92 -6.17
C LYS A 432 -2.28 18.90 -7.30
N ARG A 433 -3.15 17.90 -7.30
CA ARG A 433 -3.33 17.00 -8.44
C ARG A 433 -3.70 17.76 -9.70
N GLU A 434 -4.63 18.72 -9.63
CA GLU A 434 -5.00 19.57 -10.77
C GLU A 434 -3.82 20.41 -11.29
N SER A 435 -2.84 20.74 -10.43
CA SER A 435 -1.60 21.40 -10.85
C SER A 435 -0.56 20.44 -11.47
N GLY A 436 -0.87 19.16 -11.58
CA GLY A 436 0.01 18.12 -12.15
C GLY A 436 1.01 17.54 -11.15
N VAL A 437 0.84 17.77 -9.84
CA VAL A 437 1.68 17.17 -8.78
C VAL A 437 0.90 16.09 -8.05
N PHE A 438 1.25 14.84 -8.30
CA PHE A 438 0.58 13.66 -7.73
C PHE A 438 1.14 13.27 -6.35
N LEU A 439 0.39 12.45 -5.60
CA LEU A 439 0.79 11.98 -4.27
C LEU A 439 0.66 10.46 -4.16
N SER A 440 1.76 9.77 -3.87
CA SER A 440 1.78 8.34 -3.54
C SER A 440 2.14 8.14 -2.06
N VAL A 441 1.58 7.11 -1.44
CA VAL A 441 1.73 6.84 -0.01
C VAL A 441 2.34 5.45 0.21
N PHE A 442 3.41 5.40 1.01
CA PHE A 442 4.16 4.20 1.34
C PHE A 442 4.13 3.97 2.85
N GLY A 443 3.43 2.91 3.27
CA GLY A 443 3.32 2.50 4.66
C GLY A 443 4.48 1.59 5.07
N PHE A 444 4.98 1.77 6.30
CA PHE A 444 6.06 0.95 6.87
C PHE A 444 5.75 0.50 8.30
N GLY A 445 6.13 -0.72 8.65
CA GLY A 445 5.92 -1.29 10.00
C GLY A 445 4.44 -1.47 10.39
N ARG A 446 4.14 -1.75 11.67
CA ARG A 446 2.77 -1.97 12.18
C ARG A 446 2.51 -1.28 13.52
N GLY A 447 1.27 -1.39 13.98
CA GLY A 447 0.84 -1.01 15.32
C GLY A 447 0.11 0.33 15.36
N ASN A 448 0.23 1.14 14.31
CA ASN A 448 -0.45 2.41 14.09
C ASN A 448 -0.87 2.60 12.62
N TYR A 449 -1.00 1.51 11.84
CA TYR A 449 -1.27 1.62 10.41
C TYR A 449 -2.71 2.10 10.17
N ASN A 450 -2.89 3.26 9.55
CA ASN A 450 -4.19 3.81 9.20
C ASN A 450 -4.45 3.61 7.69
N ASP A 451 -4.89 2.40 7.34
CA ASP A 451 -5.14 1.98 5.96
C ASP A 451 -6.10 2.94 5.25
N GLN A 452 -7.23 3.24 5.91
CA GLN A 452 -8.29 4.07 5.34
C GLN A 452 -7.79 5.47 4.97
N MET A 453 -7.04 6.12 5.87
CA MET A 453 -6.49 7.45 5.60
C MET A 453 -5.48 7.39 4.46
N MET A 454 -4.59 6.39 4.44
CA MET A 454 -3.60 6.25 3.38
C MET A 454 -4.24 6.02 2.02
N GLN A 455 -5.24 5.14 1.93
CA GLN A 455 -5.98 4.91 0.70
C GLN A 455 -6.70 6.18 0.25
N THR A 456 -7.37 6.88 1.16
CA THR A 456 -8.06 8.14 0.86
C THR A 456 -7.09 9.19 0.32
N ILE A 457 -5.92 9.36 0.94
CA ILE A 457 -4.90 10.33 0.52
C ILE A 457 -4.35 9.97 -0.87
N ALA A 458 -4.04 8.69 -1.12
CA ALA A 458 -3.50 8.22 -2.38
C ALA A 458 -4.50 8.37 -3.54
N GLN A 459 -5.75 7.94 -3.33
CA GLN A 459 -6.84 8.05 -4.29
C GLN A 459 -7.11 9.50 -4.70
N ASN A 460 -7.22 10.41 -3.72
CA ASN A 460 -7.45 11.83 -4.04
C ASN A 460 -6.24 12.48 -4.74
N GLY A 461 -5.05 11.90 -4.60
CA GLY A 461 -3.80 12.38 -5.18
C GLY A 461 -3.41 11.77 -6.51
N ASN A 462 -4.25 10.92 -7.10
CA ASN A 462 -3.95 10.05 -8.25
C ASN A 462 -2.57 9.39 -8.13
N GLY A 463 -2.31 8.79 -6.98
CA GLY A 463 -1.12 7.98 -6.76
C GLY A 463 -1.45 6.69 -6.05
N THR A 464 -0.45 5.82 -5.92
CA THR A 464 -0.63 4.48 -5.37
C THR A 464 -0.46 4.46 -3.85
N ALA A 465 -1.23 3.60 -3.17
CA ALA A 465 -0.94 3.20 -1.80
C ALA A 465 -0.20 1.85 -1.78
N ALA A 466 0.95 1.80 -1.14
CA ALA A 466 1.73 0.56 -0.99
C ALA A 466 2.19 0.35 0.45
N TYR A 467 2.24 -0.92 0.88
CA TYR A 467 2.73 -1.29 2.19
C TYR A 467 4.05 -2.07 2.06
N ILE A 468 5.15 -1.48 2.53
CA ILE A 468 6.49 -2.05 2.40
C ILE A 468 6.86 -2.76 3.70
N ASP A 469 6.77 -4.09 3.69
CA ASP A 469 7.13 -4.96 4.82
C ASP A 469 8.54 -5.57 4.70
N THR A 470 9.12 -5.54 3.50
CA THR A 470 10.41 -6.15 3.18
C THR A 470 11.17 -5.35 2.12
N LEU A 471 12.48 -5.58 2.01
CA LEU A 471 13.27 -4.95 0.94
C LEU A 471 12.89 -5.48 -0.45
N ALA A 472 12.44 -6.73 -0.55
CA ALA A 472 11.94 -7.30 -1.81
C ALA A 472 10.65 -6.60 -2.26
N GLU A 473 9.75 -6.28 -1.31
CA GLU A 473 8.57 -5.46 -1.60
C GLU A 473 8.95 -4.06 -2.06
N ALA A 474 9.92 -3.42 -1.39
CA ALA A 474 10.43 -2.13 -1.81
C ALA A 474 11.00 -2.15 -3.23
N GLU A 475 11.77 -3.19 -3.58
CA GLU A 475 12.31 -3.34 -4.94
C GLU A 475 11.19 -3.55 -5.96
N LYS A 476 10.18 -4.36 -5.65
CA LYS A 476 8.99 -4.55 -6.51
C LYS A 476 8.31 -3.20 -6.77
N THR A 477 7.85 -2.53 -5.72
CA THR A 477 7.03 -1.32 -5.84
C THR A 477 7.81 -0.13 -6.40
N LEU A 478 9.02 0.13 -5.90
CA LEU A 478 9.77 1.35 -6.20
C LEU A 478 10.72 1.22 -7.39
N VAL A 479 11.02 0.00 -7.85
CA VAL A 479 11.95 -0.22 -8.97
C VAL A 479 11.29 -0.95 -10.12
N GLN A 480 10.67 -2.11 -9.87
CA GLN A 480 10.10 -2.92 -10.94
C GLN A 480 8.80 -2.30 -11.48
N GLU A 481 7.94 -1.82 -10.57
CA GLU A 481 6.63 -1.21 -10.88
C GLU A 481 6.69 0.32 -10.92
N ALA A 482 7.89 0.90 -10.84
CA ALA A 482 8.09 2.35 -10.91
C ALA A 482 7.46 2.95 -12.18
N SER A 483 7.61 2.28 -13.33
CA SER A 483 7.02 2.77 -14.57
C SER A 483 5.49 2.73 -14.56
N SER A 484 4.91 1.66 -14.01
CA SER A 484 3.46 1.48 -13.90
C SER A 484 2.83 2.43 -12.89
N THR A 485 3.56 2.85 -11.87
CA THR A 485 3.06 3.78 -10.86
C THR A 485 3.29 5.23 -11.28
N LEU A 486 4.45 5.57 -11.86
CA LEU A 486 4.86 6.95 -12.17
C LEU A 486 4.36 7.46 -13.53
N PHE A 487 4.14 6.58 -14.51
CA PHE A 487 3.80 6.99 -15.88
C PHE A 487 2.37 6.56 -16.26
N PRO A 488 1.34 7.40 -16.01
CA PRO A 488 -0.03 7.11 -16.42
C PRO A 488 -0.16 7.11 -17.95
N ILE A 489 -0.76 6.06 -18.50
CA ILE A 489 -1.08 5.94 -19.94
C ILE A 489 -2.56 6.20 -20.23
N ALA A 490 -3.42 6.16 -19.20
CA ALA A 490 -4.77 6.67 -19.27
C ALA A 490 -5.26 7.10 -17.88
N LYS A 491 -6.27 7.96 -17.89
CA LYS A 491 -6.94 8.50 -16.72
C LYS A 491 -8.40 8.08 -16.67
N ASP A 492 -8.98 8.11 -15.48
CA ASP A 492 -10.40 7.91 -15.23
C ASP A 492 -10.96 6.63 -15.86
N VAL A 493 -10.30 5.50 -15.58
CA VAL A 493 -10.60 4.23 -16.23
C VAL A 493 -11.70 3.48 -15.46
N LYS A 494 -12.84 3.33 -16.11
CA LYS A 494 -14.05 2.69 -15.57
C LYS A 494 -14.35 1.41 -16.31
N ILE A 495 -14.73 0.37 -15.58
CA ILE A 495 -15.17 -0.89 -16.16
C ILE A 495 -16.65 -1.07 -15.83
N GLN A 496 -17.43 -1.41 -16.85
CA GLN A 496 -18.83 -1.79 -16.72
C GLN A 496 -19.05 -3.14 -17.39
N VAL A 497 -19.71 -4.05 -16.68
CA VAL A 497 -20.08 -5.37 -17.19
C VAL A 497 -21.59 -5.49 -17.13
N GLU A 498 -22.20 -5.78 -18.27
CA GLU A 498 -23.64 -5.99 -18.41
C GLU A 498 -23.92 -7.46 -18.71
N PHE A 499 -24.59 -8.18 -17.82
CA PHE A 499 -24.88 -9.60 -17.95
C PHE A 499 -26.17 -9.85 -18.73
N ASN A 500 -26.16 -10.87 -19.59
CA ASN A 500 -27.36 -11.32 -20.29
C ASN A 500 -28.20 -12.25 -19.38
N PRO A 501 -29.41 -11.84 -18.96
CA PRO A 501 -30.23 -12.60 -18.01
C PRO A 501 -30.80 -13.92 -18.55
N GLU A 502 -30.73 -14.16 -19.88
CA GLU A 502 -31.09 -15.46 -20.47
C GLU A 502 -29.95 -16.49 -20.36
N ALA A 503 -28.69 -16.03 -20.33
CA ALA A 503 -27.52 -16.90 -20.20
C ALA A 503 -27.07 -17.01 -18.74
N VAL A 504 -27.19 -15.93 -17.97
CA VAL A 504 -26.71 -15.80 -16.59
C VAL A 504 -27.90 -15.48 -15.68
N ALA A 505 -28.16 -16.31 -14.68
CA ALA A 505 -29.18 -16.02 -13.67
C ALA A 505 -28.66 -15.02 -12.63
N GLU A 506 -27.43 -15.23 -12.17
CA GLU A 506 -26.83 -14.50 -11.06
C GLU A 506 -25.35 -14.27 -11.30
N TYR A 507 -24.80 -13.25 -10.65
CA TYR A 507 -23.36 -13.01 -10.63
C TYR A 507 -22.92 -12.41 -9.29
N ARG A 508 -21.63 -12.54 -8.97
CA ARG A 508 -20.94 -11.67 -7.99
C ARG A 508 -19.54 -11.32 -8.46
N LEU A 509 -19.11 -10.11 -8.13
CA LEU A 509 -17.72 -9.69 -8.29
C LEU A 509 -16.92 -10.16 -7.07
N ILE A 510 -15.80 -10.85 -7.28
CA ILE A 510 -14.91 -11.29 -6.21
C ILE A 510 -13.93 -10.16 -5.91
N GLY A 511 -14.02 -9.58 -4.69
CA GLY A 511 -13.28 -8.37 -4.32
C GLY A 511 -13.98 -7.08 -4.81
N TYR A 512 -13.23 -5.97 -4.84
CA TYR A 512 -13.65 -4.64 -5.31
C TYR A 512 -14.79 -4.00 -4.52
N GLU A 513 -15.04 -4.41 -3.28
CA GLU A 513 -16.16 -3.90 -2.49
C GLU A 513 -16.06 -2.40 -2.21
N THR A 514 -14.84 -1.91 -1.95
CA THR A 514 -14.55 -0.48 -1.72
C THR A 514 -14.28 0.31 -3.01
N ARG A 515 -14.55 -0.28 -4.17
CA ARG A 515 -14.31 0.28 -5.52
C ARG A 515 -15.55 0.22 -6.42
N ALA A 516 -16.70 -0.18 -5.86
CA ALA A 516 -17.96 -0.22 -6.56
C ALA A 516 -18.44 1.19 -6.93
N LEU A 517 -18.84 1.38 -8.19
CA LEU A 517 -19.39 2.63 -8.69
C LEU A 517 -20.87 2.46 -9.02
N LYS A 518 -21.63 3.56 -9.03
CA LYS A 518 -23.02 3.51 -9.49
C LYS A 518 -23.06 3.34 -11.01
N ARG A 519 -24.18 2.85 -11.53
CA ARG A 519 -24.36 2.66 -12.99
C ARG A 519 -24.23 3.97 -13.75
N GLU A 520 -24.78 5.05 -13.19
CA GLU A 520 -24.73 6.40 -13.76
C GLU A 520 -23.32 7.01 -13.75
N ASP A 521 -22.46 6.60 -12.81
CA ASP A 521 -21.08 7.09 -12.69
C ASP A 521 -20.23 6.65 -13.89
N PHE A 522 -20.60 5.55 -14.54
CA PHE A 522 -19.90 5.06 -15.74
C PHE A 522 -19.79 6.16 -16.81
N ASN A 523 -20.89 6.83 -17.14
CA ASN A 523 -20.93 7.86 -18.19
C ASN A 523 -20.62 9.27 -17.67
N ASN A 524 -20.29 9.42 -16.38
CA ASN A 524 -20.04 10.70 -15.77
C ASN A 524 -18.53 10.98 -15.73
N ASP A 525 -18.03 11.81 -16.65
CA ASP A 525 -16.62 12.20 -16.72
C ASP A 525 -16.16 13.03 -15.50
N ARG A 526 -17.07 13.41 -14.59
CA ARG A 526 -16.76 14.12 -13.34
C ARG A 526 -16.44 13.19 -12.17
N VAL A 527 -16.79 11.91 -12.27
CA VAL A 527 -16.44 10.90 -11.27
C VAL A 527 -15.09 10.34 -11.68
N ASP A 528 -14.08 10.46 -10.84
CA ASP A 528 -12.77 9.87 -11.09
C ASP A 528 -12.76 8.40 -10.67
N ALA A 529 -12.24 7.52 -11.53
CA ALA A 529 -12.14 6.09 -11.30
C ALA A 529 -10.69 5.57 -11.34
N GLY A 530 -9.73 6.48 -11.22
CA GLY A 530 -8.31 6.18 -11.12
C GLY A 530 -7.62 5.99 -12.48
N ASP A 531 -6.31 5.90 -12.41
CA ASP A 531 -5.43 5.93 -13.57
C ASP A 531 -4.75 4.56 -13.77
N ILE A 532 -4.39 4.25 -15.01
CA ILE A 532 -3.56 3.08 -15.32
C ILE A 532 -2.23 3.57 -15.86
N GLY A 533 -1.13 3.08 -15.29
CA GLY A 533 0.20 3.37 -15.83
C GLY A 533 0.77 2.32 -16.77
N SER A 534 1.93 2.65 -17.32
CA SER A 534 2.61 1.86 -18.35
C SER A 534 2.80 0.42 -17.94
N GLY A 535 2.41 -0.51 -18.81
CA GLY A 535 2.55 -1.95 -18.61
C GLY A 535 1.73 -2.50 -17.43
N HIS A 536 0.92 -1.69 -16.76
CA HIS A 536 0.13 -2.13 -15.62
C HIS A 536 -0.96 -3.12 -16.08
N SER A 537 -1.27 -4.08 -15.22
CA SER A 537 -2.29 -5.09 -15.48
C SER A 537 -3.29 -5.14 -14.36
N VAL A 538 -4.58 -5.23 -14.70
CA VAL A 538 -5.65 -5.39 -13.71
C VAL A 538 -6.55 -6.55 -14.10
N THR A 539 -6.97 -7.29 -13.08
CA THR A 539 -7.73 -8.54 -13.19
C THR A 539 -8.94 -8.47 -12.27
N ALA A 540 -10.12 -8.63 -12.86
CA ALA A 540 -11.38 -8.79 -12.15
C ALA A 540 -11.95 -10.19 -12.41
N ILE A 541 -12.51 -10.82 -11.38
CA ILE A 541 -13.08 -12.16 -11.47
C ILE A 541 -14.53 -12.09 -11.01
N TYR A 542 -15.44 -12.49 -11.89
CA TYR A 542 -16.85 -12.70 -11.56
C TYR A 542 -17.09 -14.19 -11.37
N GLU A 543 -17.86 -14.55 -10.35
CA GLU A 543 -18.55 -15.85 -10.32
C GLU A 543 -19.94 -15.65 -10.89
N ILE A 544 -20.29 -16.40 -11.93
CA ILE A 544 -21.58 -16.36 -12.63
C ILE A 544 -22.31 -17.70 -12.47
N THR A 545 -23.61 -17.62 -12.22
CA THR A 545 -24.51 -18.77 -12.17
C THR A 545 -25.25 -18.84 -13.51
N PRO A 546 -24.99 -19.85 -14.36
CA PRO A 546 -25.71 -20.01 -15.62
C PRO A 546 -27.22 -20.18 -15.40
N LYS A 547 -28.04 -19.72 -16.34
CA LYS A 547 -29.49 -19.86 -16.27
C LYS A 547 -29.89 -21.34 -16.16
N GLY A 548 -30.74 -21.67 -15.19
CA GLY A 548 -31.19 -23.04 -14.92
C GLY A 548 -30.20 -23.90 -14.11
N SER A 549 -29.09 -23.32 -13.64
CA SER A 549 -28.17 -24.00 -12.73
C SER A 549 -28.82 -24.31 -11.37
N PRO A 550 -28.56 -25.48 -10.76
CA PRO A 550 -29.03 -25.80 -9.40
C PRO A 550 -28.33 -24.97 -8.30
N ALA A 551 -27.30 -24.20 -8.63
CA ALA A 551 -26.62 -23.29 -7.70
C ALA A 551 -27.29 -21.91 -7.57
N GLN A 552 -28.41 -21.67 -8.24
CA GLN A 552 -29.19 -20.44 -8.07
C GLN A 552 -29.66 -20.31 -6.61
N VAL A 553 -29.41 -19.16 -5.99
CA VAL A 553 -29.74 -18.88 -4.58
C VAL A 553 -30.84 -17.83 -4.40
N ILE A 554 -31.11 -17.03 -5.42
CA ILE A 554 -32.14 -16.00 -5.46
C ILE A 554 -33.39 -16.60 -6.12
N ASP A 555 -34.46 -16.70 -5.34
CA ASP A 555 -35.78 -17.11 -5.83
C ASP A 555 -36.39 -16.05 -6.76
N ASP A 556 -37.15 -16.50 -7.76
CA ASP A 556 -37.91 -15.61 -8.62
C ASP A 556 -38.93 -14.79 -7.81
N LEU A 557 -39.11 -13.52 -8.21
CA LEU A 557 -40.09 -12.62 -7.59
C LEU A 557 -41.51 -13.20 -7.70
N ARG A 558 -42.12 -13.50 -6.56
CA ARG A 558 -43.51 -14.00 -6.50
C ARG A 558 -44.55 -12.97 -6.98
N TYR A 559 -44.29 -11.68 -6.78
CA TYR A 559 -45.24 -10.59 -7.00
C TYR A 559 -44.74 -9.51 -7.97
N GLY A 560 -43.50 -9.64 -8.45
CA GLY A 560 -42.89 -8.72 -9.42
C GLY A 560 -42.62 -9.45 -10.72
N GLU A 561 -42.92 -8.80 -11.85
CA GLU A 561 -42.47 -9.28 -13.16
C GLU A 561 -41.19 -8.54 -13.50
N ALA A 562 -40.04 -9.04 -13.06
CA ALA A 562 -38.79 -8.64 -13.71
C ALA A 562 -38.76 -9.34 -15.07
N LYS A 563 -39.30 -8.68 -16.10
CA LYS A 563 -39.30 -9.19 -17.48
C LYS A 563 -38.30 -8.40 -18.28
N THR A 564 -37.49 -9.10 -19.06
CA THR A 564 -36.84 -8.46 -20.20
C THR A 564 -37.88 -8.30 -21.30
N ASP A 565 -38.18 -7.08 -21.73
CA ASP A 565 -39.12 -6.78 -22.84
C ASP A 565 -38.52 -7.16 -24.21
N ASN A 566 -38.14 -8.42 -24.37
CA ASN A 566 -37.49 -8.95 -25.57
C ASN A 566 -38.52 -9.64 -26.49
N ALA A 567 -39.62 -8.94 -26.80
CA ALA A 567 -40.69 -9.45 -27.65
C ALA A 567 -40.25 -9.79 -29.10
N ALA A 568 -39.06 -9.35 -29.51
CA ALA A 568 -38.44 -9.64 -30.81
C ALA A 568 -37.30 -10.67 -30.75
N GLY A 569 -37.09 -11.34 -29.60
CA GLY A 569 -35.88 -12.09 -29.29
C GLY A 569 -34.78 -11.19 -28.71
N ILE A 570 -33.88 -11.77 -27.91
CA ILE A 570 -32.70 -11.05 -27.43
C ILE A 570 -31.75 -10.90 -28.62
N ALA A 571 -31.44 -9.66 -29.03
CA ALA A 571 -30.27 -9.43 -29.85
C ALA A 571 -29.05 -9.92 -29.03
N HIS A 572 -28.22 -10.80 -29.61
CA HIS A 572 -27.05 -11.38 -28.93
C HIS A 572 -27.36 -12.43 -27.83
N ALA A 573 -28.32 -13.32 -28.10
CA ALA A 573 -28.71 -14.39 -27.16
C ALA A 573 -27.58 -15.39 -26.81
N ASP A 574 -26.51 -15.43 -27.60
CA ASP A 574 -25.33 -16.28 -27.43
C ASP A 574 -24.24 -15.65 -26.52
N GLU A 575 -24.46 -14.42 -26.04
CA GLU A 575 -23.55 -13.72 -25.13
C GLU A 575 -23.87 -14.02 -23.65
N TYR A 576 -22.82 -14.24 -22.85
CA TYR A 576 -22.89 -14.24 -21.38
C TYR A 576 -22.99 -12.82 -20.82
N ALA A 577 -22.19 -11.91 -21.37
CA ALA A 577 -22.05 -10.54 -20.89
C ALA A 577 -21.47 -9.61 -21.95
N PHE A 578 -21.56 -8.31 -21.71
CA PHE A 578 -20.96 -7.24 -22.51
C PHE A 578 -20.07 -6.37 -21.63
N VAL A 579 -18.77 -6.38 -21.88
CA VAL A 579 -17.76 -5.63 -21.12
C VAL A 579 -17.47 -4.31 -21.82
N LYS A 580 -17.54 -3.22 -21.05
CA LYS A 580 -17.26 -1.86 -21.50
C LYS A 580 -16.15 -1.26 -20.65
N ILE A 581 -15.11 -0.74 -21.29
CA ILE A 581 -14.01 -0.03 -20.64
C ILE A 581 -14.02 1.41 -21.15
N ARG A 582 -14.26 2.36 -20.25
CA ARG A 582 -14.17 3.79 -20.55
C ARG A 582 -12.87 4.35 -19.98
N TYR A 583 -12.17 5.18 -20.74
CA TYR A 583 -10.90 5.80 -20.33
C TYR A 583 -10.71 7.16 -20.99
N LYS A 584 -9.80 7.98 -20.45
CA LYS A 584 -9.31 9.22 -21.07
C LYS A 584 -7.80 9.09 -21.32
N LEU A 585 -7.28 9.62 -22.43
CA LEU A 585 -5.82 9.71 -22.59
C LEU A 585 -5.25 10.75 -21.61
N PRO A 586 -3.95 10.68 -21.24
CA PRO A 586 -3.38 11.55 -20.20
C PRO A 586 -3.56 13.06 -20.48
N ASP A 587 -3.54 13.46 -21.76
CA ASP A 587 -3.67 14.85 -22.20
C ASP A 587 -5.06 15.18 -22.77
N GLU A 588 -6.04 14.28 -22.64
CA GLU A 588 -7.40 14.46 -23.16
C GLU A 588 -8.44 14.47 -22.02
N ASP A 589 -9.41 15.38 -22.10
CA ASP A 589 -10.55 15.43 -21.16
C ASP A 589 -11.78 14.64 -21.65
N VAL A 590 -11.73 14.12 -22.88
CA VAL A 590 -12.84 13.40 -23.52
C VAL A 590 -12.62 11.90 -23.39
N SER A 591 -13.62 11.19 -22.88
CA SER A 591 -13.55 9.75 -22.71
C SER A 591 -13.76 8.96 -24.01
N LYS A 592 -13.03 7.85 -24.13
CA LYS A 592 -13.11 6.84 -25.19
C LYS A 592 -13.67 5.54 -24.61
N LEU A 593 -14.22 4.68 -25.47
CA LEU A 593 -14.90 3.46 -25.07
C LEU A 593 -14.36 2.25 -25.85
N ILE A 594 -14.02 1.18 -25.15
CA ILE A 594 -13.77 -0.15 -25.70
C ILE A 594 -14.94 -1.05 -25.28
N GLU A 595 -15.46 -1.81 -26.23
CA GLU A 595 -16.59 -2.72 -26.01
C GLU A 595 -16.20 -4.14 -26.44
N THR A 596 -16.50 -5.13 -25.60
CA THR A 596 -16.15 -6.53 -25.85
C THR A 596 -17.30 -7.44 -25.45
N PRO A 597 -17.98 -8.10 -26.42
CA PRO A 597 -18.95 -9.15 -26.11
C PRO A 597 -18.24 -10.39 -25.57
N VAL A 598 -18.89 -11.07 -24.63
CA VAL A 598 -18.42 -12.33 -24.05
C VAL A 598 -19.38 -13.42 -24.46
N THR A 599 -18.91 -14.38 -25.24
CA THR A 599 -19.69 -15.47 -25.83
C THR A 599 -19.19 -16.83 -25.33
N ALA A 600 -19.76 -17.90 -25.86
CA ALA A 600 -19.22 -19.25 -25.68
C ALA A 600 -17.82 -19.46 -26.30
N ALA A 601 -17.34 -18.56 -27.16
CA ALA A 601 -15.99 -18.65 -27.73
C ALA A 601 -14.89 -18.38 -26.67
N GLU A 602 -15.20 -17.54 -25.68
CA GLU A 602 -14.31 -17.24 -24.55
C GLU A 602 -14.37 -18.33 -23.47
N GLU A 603 -15.26 -19.32 -23.60
CA GLU A 603 -15.40 -20.42 -22.65
C GLU A 603 -14.40 -21.55 -22.90
N ILE A 604 -13.68 -21.94 -21.86
CA ILE A 604 -12.87 -23.15 -21.85
C ILE A 604 -13.63 -24.32 -21.23
N ALA A 605 -13.44 -25.53 -21.77
CA ALA A 605 -14.23 -26.70 -21.39
C ALA A 605 -13.92 -27.23 -19.98
N SER A 606 -12.72 -26.95 -19.45
CA SER A 606 -12.33 -27.36 -18.10
C SER A 606 -11.39 -26.35 -17.47
N PHE A 607 -11.43 -26.23 -16.15
CA PHE A 607 -10.52 -25.36 -15.40
C PHE A 607 -9.04 -25.71 -15.65
N GLY A 608 -8.72 -26.97 -15.93
CA GLY A 608 -7.35 -27.40 -16.25
C GLY A 608 -6.80 -26.90 -17.59
N GLN A 609 -7.66 -26.41 -18.49
CA GLN A 609 -7.26 -25.81 -19.78
C GLN A 609 -6.97 -24.32 -19.68
N ALA A 610 -7.30 -23.68 -18.56
CA ALA A 610 -6.93 -22.28 -18.32
C ALA A 610 -5.41 -22.14 -18.26
N SER A 611 -4.90 -20.96 -18.63
CA SER A 611 -3.48 -20.67 -18.54
C SER A 611 -2.98 -20.77 -17.09
N ASP A 612 -1.67 -20.92 -16.90
CA ASP A 612 -1.07 -20.90 -15.57
C ASP A 612 -1.44 -19.63 -14.81
N ASP A 613 -1.44 -18.47 -15.48
CA ASP A 613 -1.77 -17.19 -14.86
C ASP A 613 -3.23 -17.09 -14.42
N GLN A 614 -4.16 -17.60 -15.24
CA GLN A 614 -5.58 -17.67 -14.90
C GLN A 614 -5.83 -18.61 -13.71
N ARG A 615 -5.23 -19.80 -13.72
CA ARG A 615 -5.39 -20.76 -12.62
C ARG A 615 -4.73 -20.26 -11.33
N PHE A 616 -3.60 -19.56 -11.45
CA PHE A 616 -2.91 -18.96 -10.31
C PHE A 616 -3.72 -17.81 -9.71
N SER A 617 -4.24 -16.88 -10.54
CA SER A 617 -5.09 -15.78 -10.07
C SER A 617 -6.34 -16.28 -9.35
N VAL A 618 -6.96 -17.37 -9.84
CA VAL A 618 -8.09 -18.04 -9.19
C VAL A 618 -7.69 -18.68 -7.85
N ALA A 619 -6.49 -19.27 -7.74
CA ALA A 619 -6.01 -19.79 -6.45
C ALA A 619 -5.76 -18.67 -5.43
N VAL A 620 -5.25 -17.52 -5.87
CA VAL A 620 -5.09 -16.34 -5.01
C VAL A 620 -6.45 -15.79 -4.58
N ALA A 621 -7.42 -15.69 -5.49
CA ALA A 621 -8.79 -15.27 -5.18
C ALA A 621 -9.47 -16.21 -4.18
N ALA A 622 -9.29 -17.52 -4.35
CA ALA A 622 -9.76 -18.53 -3.41
C ALA A 622 -9.12 -18.36 -2.02
N PHE A 623 -7.80 -18.12 -1.97
CA PHE A 623 -7.09 -17.91 -0.71
C PHE A 623 -7.55 -16.65 0.02
N GLY A 624 -7.71 -15.52 -0.69
CA GLY A 624 -8.22 -14.28 -0.10
C GLY A 624 -9.63 -14.46 0.48
N GLN A 625 -10.53 -15.08 -0.28
CA GLN A 625 -11.87 -15.42 0.19
C GLN A 625 -11.84 -16.34 1.42
N LYS A 626 -10.96 -17.34 1.44
CA LYS A 626 -10.80 -18.25 2.57
C LYS A 626 -10.34 -17.53 3.84
N LEU A 627 -9.40 -16.60 3.72
CA LEU A 627 -8.94 -15.78 4.85
C LEU A 627 -10.02 -14.84 5.39
N ARG A 628 -10.99 -14.45 4.55
CA ARG A 628 -12.17 -13.69 4.95
C ARG A 628 -13.32 -14.54 5.50
N ASP A 629 -13.19 -15.87 5.46
CA ASP A 629 -14.23 -16.82 5.87
C ASP A 629 -15.54 -16.64 5.09
N THR A 630 -15.47 -16.51 3.76
CA THR A 630 -16.68 -16.36 2.93
C THR A 630 -17.41 -17.70 2.72
N ASP A 631 -18.74 -17.67 2.80
CA ASP A 631 -19.60 -18.85 2.66
C ASP A 631 -19.37 -19.62 1.35
N GLN A 632 -19.15 -18.90 0.24
CA GLN A 632 -18.99 -19.48 -1.09
C GLN A 632 -17.72 -20.33 -1.23
N THR A 633 -16.73 -20.11 -0.37
CA THR A 633 -15.48 -20.89 -0.34
C THR A 633 -15.36 -21.75 0.92
N ALA A 634 -16.43 -21.89 1.71
CA ALA A 634 -16.42 -22.67 2.94
C ALA A 634 -16.00 -24.13 2.70
N GLY A 635 -16.46 -24.73 1.60
CA GLY A 635 -16.13 -26.10 1.18
C GLY A 635 -14.73 -26.28 0.59
N LEU A 636 -14.00 -25.20 0.31
CA LEU A 636 -12.66 -25.25 -0.24
C LEU A 636 -11.63 -25.21 0.90
N ASP A 637 -10.76 -26.22 0.97
CA ASP A 637 -9.68 -26.27 1.96
C ASP A 637 -8.36 -25.70 1.41
N TYR A 638 -7.42 -25.45 2.32
CA TYR A 638 -6.10 -24.96 1.95
C TYR A 638 -5.30 -25.96 1.10
N GLU A 639 -5.60 -27.26 1.20
CA GLU A 639 -4.95 -28.30 0.39
C GLU A 639 -5.33 -28.16 -1.08
N ARG A 640 -6.62 -27.97 -1.38
CA ARG A 640 -7.08 -27.74 -2.74
C ARG A 640 -6.55 -26.42 -3.31
N ILE A 641 -6.51 -25.35 -2.52
CA ILE A 641 -5.89 -24.07 -2.92
C ILE A 641 -4.40 -24.28 -3.25
N MET A 642 -3.68 -25.02 -2.40
CA MET A 642 -2.26 -25.37 -2.60
C MET A 642 -2.05 -26.17 -3.88
N GLU A 643 -2.91 -27.14 -4.17
CA GLU A 643 -2.85 -27.97 -5.36
C GLU A 643 -2.98 -27.12 -6.63
N ILE A 644 -4.00 -26.26 -6.71
CA ILE A 644 -4.23 -25.37 -7.84
C ILE A 644 -3.03 -24.44 -8.03
N ALA A 645 -2.61 -23.75 -6.97
CA ALA A 645 -1.51 -22.80 -7.02
C ALA A 645 -0.17 -23.46 -7.41
N THR A 646 0.09 -24.67 -6.93
CA THR A 646 1.32 -25.42 -7.26
C THR A 646 1.32 -25.84 -8.73
N ALA A 647 0.19 -26.34 -9.23
CA ALA A 647 0.03 -26.75 -10.63
C ALA A 647 0.05 -25.58 -11.63
N ALA A 648 -0.15 -24.36 -11.12
CA ALA A 648 -0.24 -23.12 -11.90
C ALA A 648 0.87 -22.11 -11.58
N ARG A 649 1.95 -22.53 -10.88
CA ARG A 649 3.01 -21.60 -10.46
C ARG A 649 3.64 -20.85 -11.64
N GLY A 650 3.79 -21.50 -12.80
CA GLY A 650 4.38 -20.88 -13.98
C GLY A 650 5.82 -20.37 -13.75
N ALA A 651 6.19 -19.34 -14.51
CA ALA A 651 7.46 -18.63 -14.35
C ALA A 651 7.44 -17.72 -13.11
N ASP A 652 8.52 -17.74 -12.33
CA ASP A 652 8.60 -16.97 -11.09
C ASP A 652 10.05 -16.49 -10.84
N PRO A 653 10.56 -15.56 -11.69
CA PRO A 653 11.96 -15.13 -11.61
C PRO A 653 12.31 -14.43 -10.30
N PHE A 654 11.33 -13.81 -9.63
CA PHE A 654 11.51 -13.06 -8.39
C PHE A 654 11.01 -13.81 -7.14
N GLY A 655 10.41 -14.99 -7.30
CA GLY A 655 9.98 -15.84 -6.17
C GLY A 655 8.64 -15.45 -5.53
N TYR A 656 7.86 -14.54 -6.12
CA TYR A 656 6.57 -14.09 -5.57
C TYR A 656 5.56 -15.23 -5.50
N ARG A 657 5.45 -16.04 -6.54
CA ARG A 657 4.48 -17.15 -6.59
C ARG A 657 4.90 -18.30 -5.68
N ALA A 658 6.20 -18.54 -5.52
CA ALA A 658 6.74 -19.49 -4.56
C ALA A 658 6.49 -19.04 -3.11
N GLU A 659 6.62 -17.75 -2.81
CA GLU A 659 6.29 -17.18 -1.51
C GLU A 659 4.80 -17.35 -1.19
N PHE A 660 3.91 -17.10 -2.16
CA PHE A 660 2.48 -17.33 -1.99
C PHE A 660 2.17 -18.76 -1.52
N LEU A 661 2.80 -19.78 -2.13
CA LEU A 661 2.65 -21.16 -1.68
C LEU A 661 3.11 -21.35 -0.22
N GLN A 662 4.16 -20.66 0.22
CA GLN A 662 4.55 -20.71 1.63
C GLN A 662 3.49 -20.06 2.54
N LEU A 663 2.89 -18.95 2.11
CA LEU A 663 1.83 -18.27 2.85
C LEU A 663 0.57 -19.12 3.00
N VAL A 664 0.15 -19.83 1.96
CA VAL A 664 -0.99 -20.76 2.04
C VAL A 664 -0.71 -21.88 3.07
N ARG A 665 0.53 -22.41 3.10
CA ARG A 665 0.93 -23.42 4.12
C ARG A 665 0.95 -22.85 5.53
N LEU A 666 1.46 -21.63 5.70
CA LEU A 666 1.47 -20.93 6.98
C LEU A 666 0.05 -20.71 7.49
N ALA A 667 -0.85 -20.20 6.64
CA ALA A 667 -2.26 -20.00 6.98
C ALA A 667 -2.94 -21.32 7.38
N SER A 668 -2.70 -22.41 6.62
CA SER A 668 -3.22 -23.74 6.95
C SER A 668 -2.76 -24.22 8.34
N ALA A 669 -1.48 -24.05 8.68
CA ALA A 669 -0.95 -24.44 9.98
C ALA A 669 -1.52 -23.59 11.13
N LEU A 670 -1.69 -22.29 10.91
CA LEU A 670 -2.25 -21.37 11.91
C LEU A 670 -3.74 -21.59 12.13
N ASP A 671 -4.51 -21.84 11.08
CA ASP A 671 -5.94 -22.13 11.18
C ASP A 671 -6.20 -23.47 11.87
N ALA A 672 -5.36 -24.48 11.58
CA ALA A 672 -5.41 -25.76 12.29
C ALA A 672 -5.16 -25.63 13.81
N SER A 673 -4.37 -24.63 14.24
CA SER A 673 -4.11 -24.38 15.66
C SER A 673 -5.27 -23.73 16.43
N LYS A 674 -6.28 -23.20 15.71
CA LYS A 674 -7.52 -22.69 16.32
C LYS A 674 -8.54 -23.79 16.65
N ARG A 675 -8.41 -24.97 16.01
CA ARG A 675 -9.26 -26.14 16.23
C ARG A 675 -8.67 -27.03 17.32
#